data_AF-A0A518GE35-F1
#
_entry.id   AF-A0A518GE35-F1
#
_cell.length_a   1.000
_cell.length_b   1.000
_cell.length_c   1.000
_cell.angle_alpha   90.00
_cell.angle_beta   90.00
_cell.angle_gamma   90.00
#
_symmetry.space_group_name_H-M   'P 1'
#
loop_
_entity.id
_entity.type
_entity.pdbx_description
1 polymer ?
#
loop_
_entity_poly.entity_id
_entity_poly.type
_entity_poly.pdbx_seq_one_letter_code
_entity_poly.pdbx_strand_id
1 'polypeptide(L)'
;MSRPISCRPLPSPVSQLVSVAFCCLTIFVGSSLRARAQEPAPPLEQAGNEKVAEIMRTFPPRGVQSDGSQPTPPLEALKSFAMRDGLSIDLVASEPELSQPLFLSWDSRGRMWVAQYRQYQYPAGLKVVRFDHHLRAVFDKVPEAPPNHVPGEDRITVFEDTNGDGKYDTHRDVITGLNIATSVAPGRGGIWVLNPPYLLFYPDADGDDVPDRDPEVHLAGFGLQDTHSVANSLMWGPDGWLYGANGSTSGGTVSSEVTPGISFQGQCIWRYHPSTKVFEIYAEGGGNTFSLEIDAAGRVFSGTNGGNTRGWYYPQGSYSHKNWGKHGPLTNPYAFGFFNPMKFEGDGRRFPQAFLIYEGGLLPPEYNGSIIAPNAMLNLVWHSSLRPDGSSYQTNDETNLLESSDRWFRPVYSGVGPDGAVYIADWYDTRLSHVSPTDDWHKESGRVYRVHPTDSSPSYDLGDLHLLSAQKLSQLFSHPNKWVRQRAVLELSWRYEEAANLSEKQVTERVELQRELLQRIKSDSPGALESLWVLNAMGELTPQRAANFLQHSNANLRRWVVRLLGDRHAGIPELIELAAQESDVQVRSQLAATAKRVEANLGLSIVRNLLKYTEDQSDPHQPLMLWWAIEAHAAQTQAIQQFASDPALWELPLMQSTVAERLMQRYAASGTPADLEQCVQLLKLAPNGASRELLVEGLNQAFQGRTLPPLPDEIDRALEAYHAARGEAGIVLAVKQGNQSQYDDAVAKLVDRQVDLGLRIEIASAFGISPYPKAMNVLLSLATGGAADTPALQRVAIQSLSLYDDPKIPQAIARAFDSQISGEHNLRASGCRTLATRASWALVLLNEINHWRLKKQDIPADVVQRLRTFSDPKVVEAVEQAFGKPAEISSPAQVAEIQRLTSLLKQSKGNPDAGAAVFTTRCATCHQLFGKGVAIGPPLDNYDRGNLQFWLPAIIAPSIEIREGYVSYKILTDDGRLLTGMIAAQDLNSVTLATADNQRIIIERKNIEELQAIETSLMPADVLKELNDTQIIDLFAYLTRGARIAP
;
A
#
# COMPACT_ATOMS: atom_id res chain seq x y z
N MET A 1 -30.96 43.31 -72.80
CA MET A 1 -30.52 41.97 -73.25
C MET A 1 -30.91 41.02 -72.12
N SER A 2 -32.16 40.58 -71.94
CA SER A 2 -33.16 40.00 -72.89
C SER A 2 -32.86 38.51 -73.13
N ARG A 3 -33.72 37.52 -72.80
CA ARG A 3 -35.16 37.54 -72.42
C ARG A 3 -35.52 36.52 -71.30
N PRO A 4 -36.72 36.59 -70.67
CA PRO A 4 -37.22 35.66 -69.64
C PRO A 4 -38.50 34.88 -70.07
N ILE A 5 -39.30 34.38 -69.10
CA ILE A 5 -40.69 33.83 -69.14
C ILE A 5 -40.80 32.28 -68.95
N SER A 6 -42.00 31.78 -68.61
CA SER A 6 -42.28 30.64 -67.72
C SER A 6 -43.29 29.57 -68.22
N CYS A 7 -43.45 28.49 -67.44
CA CYS A 7 -44.57 27.52 -67.36
C CYS A 7 -44.60 26.26 -68.27
N ARG A 8 -44.60 25.07 -67.61
CA ARG A 8 -45.46 23.83 -67.73
C ARG A 8 -45.96 23.32 -69.12
N PRO A 9 -46.27 21.99 -69.31
CA PRO A 9 -45.95 20.75 -68.53
C PRO A 9 -45.61 19.48 -69.38
N LEU A 10 -45.48 18.32 -68.70
CA LEU A 10 -45.77 16.87 -69.02
C LEU A 10 -46.29 16.45 -70.44
N PRO A 11 -46.10 15.17 -70.93
CA PRO A 11 -46.35 13.93 -70.14
C PRO A 11 -45.66 12.56 -70.47
N SER A 12 -45.37 11.78 -69.41
CA SER A 12 -45.63 10.30 -69.30
C SER A 12 -44.82 9.29 -70.18
N PRO A 13 -44.90 7.93 -69.99
CA PRO A 13 -45.75 7.16 -69.06
C PRO A 13 -45.09 5.95 -68.30
N VAL A 14 -45.91 5.29 -67.45
CA VAL A 14 -45.77 3.93 -66.84
C VAL A 14 -44.73 3.68 -65.73
N SER A 15 -45.13 3.81 -64.45
CA SER A 15 -45.52 2.65 -63.58
C SER A 15 -45.89 3.05 -62.13
N GLN A 16 -46.88 2.33 -61.58
CA GLN A 16 -47.62 2.43 -60.29
C GLN A 16 -46.77 2.65 -59.01
N LEU A 17 -47.18 3.36 -57.91
CA LEU A 17 -48.45 3.44 -57.12
C LEU A 17 -48.82 2.12 -56.41
N VAL A 18 -49.47 1.99 -55.23
CA VAL A 18 -50.31 2.83 -54.31
C VAL A 18 -49.92 2.44 -52.84
N SER A 19 -49.89 3.23 -51.75
CA SER A 19 -50.24 4.62 -51.33
C SER A 19 -51.48 4.81 -50.41
N VAL A 20 -51.29 5.50 -49.26
CA VAL A 20 -52.30 6.12 -48.34
C VAL A 20 -53.04 5.21 -47.32
N ALA A 21 -53.44 5.82 -46.19
CA ALA A 21 -54.02 5.21 -44.97
C ALA A 21 -55.57 5.32 -44.89
N PHE A 22 -56.20 4.64 -43.91
CA PHE A 22 -57.23 5.23 -43.01
C PHE A 22 -57.53 4.32 -41.78
N CYS A 23 -58.34 4.81 -40.84
CA CYS A 23 -58.66 4.16 -39.55
C CYS A 23 -59.70 3.02 -39.63
N CYS A 24 -59.64 2.01 -38.74
CA CYS A 24 -60.84 1.45 -38.09
C CYS A 24 -60.59 0.52 -36.86
N LEU A 25 -61.47 0.67 -35.87
CA LEU A 25 -61.99 -0.24 -34.82
C LEU A 25 -61.31 -1.59 -34.40
N THR A 26 -61.07 -1.69 -33.08
CA THR A 26 -61.39 -2.79 -32.11
C THR A 26 -60.73 -4.19 -32.11
N ILE A 27 -60.21 -4.53 -30.91
CA ILE A 27 -60.40 -5.80 -30.13
C ILE A 27 -59.55 -7.06 -30.47
N PHE A 28 -58.46 -7.20 -29.68
CA PHE A 28 -58.04 -8.35 -28.85
C PHE A 28 -57.55 -9.73 -29.41
N VAL A 29 -56.62 -10.31 -28.62
CA VAL A 29 -56.03 -11.68 -28.61
C VAL A 29 -55.14 -12.07 -29.81
N GLY A 30 -53.90 -12.54 -29.52
CA GLY A 30 -52.99 -13.06 -30.55
C GLY A 30 -51.53 -13.27 -30.11
N SER A 31 -51.26 -13.54 -28.84
CA SER A 31 -49.88 -13.62 -28.31
C SER A 31 -49.08 -14.79 -28.88
N SER A 32 -47.95 -14.50 -29.53
CA SER A 32 -46.88 -15.48 -29.78
C SER A 32 -45.51 -14.89 -29.45
N LEU A 33 -44.88 -15.40 -28.40
CA LEU A 33 -43.53 -15.03 -27.98
C LEU A 33 -42.51 -15.62 -28.96
N ARG A 34 -42.05 -14.85 -29.93
CA ARG A 34 -40.75 -15.11 -30.54
C ARG A 34 -39.68 -14.70 -29.54
N ALA A 35 -38.86 -15.65 -29.10
CA ALA A 35 -37.67 -15.36 -28.33
C ALA A 35 -36.79 -14.41 -29.15
N ARG A 36 -36.66 -13.16 -28.68
CA ARG A 36 -35.69 -12.22 -29.23
C ARG A 36 -34.32 -12.70 -28.77
N ALA A 37 -33.53 -13.25 -29.69
CA ALA A 37 -32.13 -13.54 -29.39
C ALA A 37 -31.48 -12.26 -28.86
N GLN A 38 -30.76 -12.35 -27.74
CA GLN A 38 -29.97 -11.22 -27.27
C GLN A 38 -28.97 -10.85 -28.36
N GLU A 39 -29.04 -9.60 -28.80
CA GLU A 39 -28.00 -9.03 -29.64
C GLU A 39 -26.68 -9.10 -28.84
N PRO A 40 -25.57 -9.56 -29.44
CA PRO A 40 -24.32 -9.69 -28.70
C PRO A 40 -23.89 -8.31 -28.19
N ALA A 41 -23.50 -8.25 -26.91
CA ALA A 41 -22.98 -7.02 -26.31
C ALA A 41 -21.82 -6.47 -27.16
N PRO A 42 -21.70 -5.13 -27.32
CA PRO A 42 -20.69 -4.53 -28.17
C PRO A 42 -19.28 -5.00 -27.77
N PRO A 43 -18.36 -5.13 -28.75
CA PRO A 43 -17.00 -5.55 -28.47
C PRO A 43 -16.32 -4.54 -27.54
N LEU A 44 -15.77 -5.03 -26.43
CA LEU A 44 -15.02 -4.20 -25.49
C LEU A 44 -13.67 -3.87 -26.11
N GLU A 45 -13.53 -2.65 -26.61
CA GLU A 45 -12.40 -2.19 -27.42
C GLU A 45 -11.04 -2.36 -26.71
N GLN A 46 -11.05 -2.19 -25.38
CA GLN A 46 -9.91 -2.30 -24.49
C GLN A 46 -9.47 -3.75 -24.24
N ALA A 47 -10.23 -4.76 -24.66
CA ALA A 47 -9.84 -6.17 -24.51
C ALA A 47 -8.87 -6.58 -25.64
N GLY A 48 -7.70 -7.10 -25.25
CA GLY A 48 -6.68 -7.61 -26.18
C GLY A 48 -6.95 -9.03 -26.69
N ASN A 49 -7.88 -9.76 -26.08
CA ASN A 49 -8.32 -11.10 -26.50
C ASN A 49 -9.68 -11.46 -25.89
N GLU A 50 -10.30 -12.52 -26.41
CA GLU A 50 -11.65 -12.92 -26.00
C GLU A 50 -11.73 -13.39 -24.54
N LYS A 51 -10.66 -13.94 -23.93
CA LYS A 51 -10.66 -14.27 -22.50
C LYS A 51 -10.76 -13.02 -21.63
N VAL A 52 -10.08 -11.93 -22.01
CA VAL A 52 -10.24 -10.64 -21.33
C VAL A 52 -11.62 -10.05 -21.58
N ALA A 53 -12.15 -10.15 -22.81
CA ALA A 53 -13.51 -9.69 -23.10
C ALA A 53 -14.58 -10.49 -22.31
N GLU A 54 -14.41 -11.81 -22.17
CA GLU A 54 -15.24 -12.67 -21.32
C GLU A 54 -15.16 -12.25 -19.86
N ILE A 55 -13.95 -12.06 -19.31
CA ILE A 55 -13.77 -11.53 -17.95
C ILE A 55 -14.52 -10.20 -17.82
N MET A 56 -14.27 -9.21 -18.68
CA MET A 56 -14.88 -7.89 -18.56
C MET A 56 -16.41 -7.89 -18.74
N ARG A 57 -16.99 -8.83 -19.49
CA ARG A 57 -18.45 -9.01 -19.63
C ARG A 57 -19.09 -9.79 -18.48
N THR A 58 -18.36 -10.70 -17.83
CA THR A 58 -18.89 -11.61 -16.80
C THR A 58 -18.50 -11.21 -15.38
N PHE A 59 -17.54 -10.30 -15.21
CA PHE A 59 -17.06 -9.86 -13.91
C PHE A 59 -18.19 -9.18 -13.13
N PRO A 60 -18.63 -9.74 -11.98
CA PRO A 60 -19.69 -9.15 -11.19
C PRO A 60 -19.19 -7.85 -10.54
N PRO A 61 -19.89 -6.71 -10.74
CA PRO A 61 -19.52 -5.47 -10.09
C PRO A 61 -19.51 -5.61 -8.56
N ARG A 62 -18.40 -5.21 -7.93
CA ARG A 62 -18.23 -5.15 -6.47
C ARG A 62 -18.62 -3.75 -5.94
N GLY A 63 -18.53 -3.52 -4.63
CA GLY A 63 -18.60 -2.19 -4.02
C GLY A 63 -19.79 -1.30 -4.42
N VAL A 64 -19.56 0.01 -4.54
CA VAL A 64 -20.60 1.00 -4.89
C VAL A 64 -20.53 1.33 -6.39
N GLN A 65 -21.58 0.92 -7.11
CA GLN A 65 -21.80 1.20 -8.53
C GLN A 65 -22.50 2.56 -8.76
N SER A 66 -22.54 2.97 -10.02
CA SER A 66 -23.46 4.03 -10.48
C SER A 66 -24.90 3.61 -10.19
N ASP A 67 -25.74 4.54 -9.73
CA ASP A 67 -27.17 4.29 -9.48
C ASP A 67 -28.11 4.81 -10.59
N GLY A 68 -27.54 5.38 -11.66
CA GLY A 68 -28.30 5.93 -12.78
C GLY A 68 -29.09 7.20 -12.46
N SER A 69 -28.86 7.84 -11.30
CA SER A 69 -29.33 9.20 -11.03
C SER A 69 -28.62 10.22 -11.93
N GLN A 70 -28.90 11.51 -11.72
CA GLN A 70 -28.23 12.61 -12.41
C GLN A 70 -27.49 13.50 -11.40
N PRO A 71 -26.40 14.16 -11.79
CA PRO A 71 -25.64 15.02 -10.89
C PRO A 71 -26.54 16.12 -10.29
N THR A 72 -26.63 16.25 -8.96
CA THR A 72 -27.37 17.35 -8.33
C THR A 72 -26.76 18.67 -8.78
N PRO A 73 -27.53 19.68 -9.27
CA PRO A 73 -26.95 20.90 -9.86
C PRO A 73 -25.99 21.65 -8.91
N PRO A 74 -24.93 22.31 -9.40
CA PRO A 74 -23.84 22.80 -8.54
C PRO A 74 -24.28 23.71 -7.38
N LEU A 75 -25.17 24.67 -7.62
CA LEU A 75 -25.69 25.57 -6.58
C LEU A 75 -26.76 24.94 -5.66
N GLU A 76 -27.33 23.79 -6.05
CA GLU A 76 -28.23 23.00 -5.20
C GLU A 76 -27.44 22.08 -4.27
N ALA A 77 -26.34 21.49 -4.77
CA ALA A 77 -25.46 20.62 -3.98
C ALA A 77 -24.84 21.32 -2.76
N LEU A 78 -24.59 22.64 -2.83
CA LEU A 78 -24.16 23.46 -1.68
C LEU A 78 -25.10 23.34 -0.46
N LYS A 79 -26.38 23.06 -0.68
CA LYS A 79 -27.40 22.91 0.39
C LYS A 79 -27.35 21.54 1.09
N SER A 80 -26.52 20.62 0.59
CA SER A 80 -26.31 19.29 1.20
C SER A 80 -25.30 19.29 2.34
N PHE A 81 -24.49 20.35 2.47
CA PHE A 81 -23.37 20.41 3.40
C PHE A 81 -23.81 20.84 4.81
N ALA A 82 -23.57 19.97 5.78
CA ALA A 82 -23.51 20.31 7.19
C ALA A 82 -22.07 20.75 7.52
N MET A 83 -21.83 22.06 7.48
CA MET A 83 -20.55 22.67 7.88
C MET A 83 -20.38 22.65 9.40
N ARG A 84 -19.12 22.61 9.87
CA ARG A 84 -18.78 22.89 11.27
C ARG A 84 -18.95 24.39 11.59
N ASP A 85 -19.40 24.66 12.82
CA ASP A 85 -19.63 26.02 13.32
C ASP A 85 -18.45 26.98 13.02
N GLY A 86 -18.76 28.16 12.47
CA GLY A 86 -17.79 29.20 12.12
C GLY A 86 -17.12 29.05 10.75
N LEU A 87 -17.45 28.00 9.98
CA LEU A 87 -16.98 27.79 8.61
C LEU A 87 -18.09 27.92 7.57
N SER A 88 -17.72 28.43 6.39
CA SER A 88 -18.54 28.48 5.17
C SER A 88 -17.87 27.70 4.04
N ILE A 89 -18.66 27.38 3.01
CA ILE A 89 -18.19 26.70 1.79
C ILE A 89 -18.70 27.42 0.53
N ASP A 90 -17.78 27.80 -0.35
CA ASP A 90 -18.03 28.34 -1.68
C ASP A 90 -17.86 27.26 -2.75
N LEU A 91 -18.66 27.32 -3.81
CA LEU A 91 -18.34 26.67 -5.08
C LEU A 91 -17.47 27.63 -5.91
N VAL A 92 -16.27 27.20 -6.29
CA VAL A 92 -15.30 28.06 -7.02
C VAL A 92 -15.04 27.60 -8.46
N ALA A 93 -15.32 26.33 -8.80
CA ALA A 93 -15.34 25.81 -10.17
C ALA A 93 -16.27 24.58 -10.27
N SER A 94 -16.93 24.36 -11.42
CA SER A 94 -17.81 23.23 -11.68
C SER A 94 -17.86 22.83 -13.15
N GLU A 95 -18.64 21.80 -13.45
CA GLU A 95 -19.06 21.48 -14.82
C GLU A 95 -19.89 22.62 -15.45
N PRO A 96 -19.83 22.83 -16.79
CA PRO A 96 -19.06 22.06 -17.79
C PRO A 96 -17.57 22.46 -17.95
N GLU A 97 -17.13 23.58 -17.37
CA GLU A 97 -15.75 24.06 -17.50
C GLU A 97 -14.74 23.08 -16.86
N LEU A 98 -15.17 22.39 -15.81
CA LEU A 98 -14.40 21.37 -15.10
C LEU A 98 -15.11 20.01 -15.10
N SER A 99 -14.37 18.90 -15.31
CA SER A 99 -14.83 17.57 -14.93
C SER A 99 -13.69 16.70 -14.38
N GLN A 100 -14.06 15.73 -13.53
CA GLN A 100 -13.18 14.76 -12.85
C GLN A 100 -11.84 15.35 -12.34
N PRO A 101 -11.86 16.41 -11.50
CA PRO A 101 -10.67 17.01 -10.92
C PRO A 101 -10.02 16.05 -9.92
N LEU A 102 -8.79 15.65 -10.19
CA LEU A 102 -8.05 14.71 -9.34
C LEU A 102 -7.06 15.41 -8.39
N PHE A 103 -6.45 16.50 -8.84
CA PHE A 103 -5.37 17.19 -8.13
C PHE A 103 -5.35 18.68 -8.45
N LEU A 104 -5.03 19.52 -7.46
CA LEU A 104 -4.90 20.98 -7.60
C LEU A 104 -3.50 21.44 -7.19
N SER A 105 -2.93 22.40 -7.90
CA SER A 105 -1.75 23.18 -7.48
C SER A 105 -1.92 24.67 -7.82
N TRP A 106 -0.99 25.51 -7.36
CA TRP A 106 -1.03 26.95 -7.60
C TRP A 106 0.32 27.52 -8.04
N ASP A 107 0.27 28.46 -8.98
CA ASP A 107 1.44 29.14 -9.55
C ASP A 107 1.77 30.48 -8.85
N SER A 108 2.83 31.16 -9.31
CA SER A 108 3.23 32.45 -8.74
C SER A 108 2.22 33.58 -8.90
N ARG A 109 1.22 33.45 -9.78
CA ARG A 109 0.12 34.42 -9.95
C ARG A 109 -1.05 34.12 -9.00
N GLY A 110 -0.99 33.01 -8.27
CA GLY A 110 -2.07 32.53 -7.38
C GLY A 110 -3.16 31.75 -8.11
N ARG A 111 -2.97 31.42 -9.39
CA ARG A 111 -3.97 30.74 -10.23
C ARG A 111 -4.00 29.26 -9.94
N MET A 112 -5.17 28.63 -10.06
CA MET A 112 -5.37 27.22 -9.73
C MET A 112 -5.18 26.35 -10.97
N TRP A 113 -4.23 25.42 -10.89
CA TRP A 113 -3.93 24.44 -11.94
C TRP A 113 -4.54 23.09 -11.57
N VAL A 114 -5.31 22.50 -12.49
CA VAL A 114 -6.12 21.31 -12.22
C VAL A 114 -5.81 20.20 -13.22
N ALA A 115 -5.59 18.99 -12.71
CA ALA A 115 -5.56 17.77 -13.52
C ALA A 115 -6.97 17.16 -13.62
N GLN A 116 -7.52 17.10 -14.84
CA GLN A 116 -8.82 16.48 -15.13
C GLN A 116 -8.61 15.06 -15.70
N TYR A 117 -9.09 14.04 -14.98
CA TYR A 117 -8.70 12.63 -15.17
C TYR A 117 -9.72 11.80 -16.01
N ARG A 118 -10.26 12.42 -17.07
CA ARG A 118 -11.38 11.93 -17.89
C ARG A 118 -11.09 10.61 -18.65
N GLN A 119 -9.81 10.32 -18.94
CA GLN A 119 -9.36 9.10 -19.64
C GLN A 119 -9.44 7.84 -18.77
N TYR A 120 -9.34 7.98 -17.45
CA TYR A 120 -9.38 6.85 -16.53
C TYR A 120 -10.71 6.05 -16.74
N GLN A 121 -10.68 4.73 -16.96
CA GLN A 121 -9.78 3.79 -16.29
C GLN A 121 -8.62 3.16 -17.09
N TYR A 122 -8.53 3.28 -18.41
CA TYR A 122 -7.45 2.67 -19.19
C TYR A 122 -6.82 3.68 -20.17
N PRO A 123 -5.50 3.65 -20.41
CA PRO A 123 -4.88 4.48 -21.43
C PRO A 123 -5.45 4.21 -22.83
N ALA A 124 -5.65 5.26 -23.61
CA ALA A 124 -6.03 5.19 -25.01
C ALA A 124 -4.97 4.44 -25.84
N GLY A 125 -5.43 3.70 -26.85
CA GLY A 125 -4.55 2.95 -27.76
C GLY A 125 -3.83 1.74 -27.16
N LEU A 126 -4.09 1.39 -25.89
CA LEU A 126 -3.62 0.18 -25.20
C LEU A 126 -4.74 -0.84 -25.05
N LYS A 127 -4.38 -2.12 -24.95
CA LYS A 127 -5.32 -3.23 -24.74
C LYS A 127 -4.88 -4.13 -23.60
N VAL A 128 -5.80 -4.45 -22.70
CA VAL A 128 -5.57 -5.40 -21.61
C VAL A 128 -5.48 -6.81 -22.21
N VAL A 129 -4.30 -7.43 -22.13
CA VAL A 129 -4.08 -8.81 -22.58
C VAL A 129 -4.31 -9.84 -21.47
N ARG A 130 -4.22 -9.42 -20.21
CA ARG A 130 -4.48 -10.26 -19.04
C ARG A 130 -4.78 -9.39 -17.81
N PHE A 131 -5.64 -9.88 -16.90
CA PHE A 131 -5.68 -9.44 -15.50
C PHE A 131 -4.92 -10.42 -14.60
N ASP A 132 -4.30 -9.94 -13.51
CA ASP A 132 -3.89 -10.82 -12.41
C ASP A 132 -5.01 -11.03 -11.38
N HIS A 133 -4.75 -11.85 -10.36
CA HIS A 133 -5.71 -12.19 -9.31
C HIS A 133 -6.07 -11.01 -8.38
N HIS A 134 -5.37 -9.87 -8.49
CA HIS A 134 -5.70 -8.61 -7.85
C HIS A 134 -6.38 -7.62 -8.81
N LEU A 135 -6.82 -8.08 -9.98
CA LEU A 135 -7.40 -7.31 -11.09
C LEU A 135 -6.45 -6.29 -11.72
N ARG A 136 -5.14 -6.46 -11.53
CA ARG A 136 -4.15 -5.57 -12.16
C ARG A 136 -4.03 -5.88 -13.64
N ALA A 137 -4.20 -4.87 -14.47
CA ALA A 137 -4.13 -4.95 -15.92
C ALA A 137 -2.69 -5.17 -16.38
N VAL A 138 -2.52 -6.11 -17.31
CA VAL A 138 -1.32 -6.25 -18.15
C VAL A 138 -1.72 -5.81 -19.55
N PHE A 139 -1.06 -4.79 -20.07
CA PHE A 139 -1.32 -4.25 -21.41
C PHE A 139 -0.46 -4.93 -22.47
N ASP A 140 -0.84 -4.77 -23.74
CA ASP A 140 -0.12 -5.25 -24.93
C ASP A 140 1.27 -4.61 -25.11
N LYS A 141 1.44 -3.38 -24.62
CA LYS A 141 2.64 -2.56 -24.73
C LYS A 141 2.70 -1.50 -23.61
N VAL A 142 3.85 -0.85 -23.49
CA VAL A 142 3.98 0.45 -22.81
C VAL A 142 3.53 1.55 -23.80
N PRO A 143 2.78 2.59 -23.40
CA PRO A 143 2.48 3.70 -24.30
C PRO A 143 3.76 4.50 -24.61
N GLU A 144 3.86 5.03 -25.81
CA GLU A 144 4.88 6.03 -26.13
C GLU A 144 4.60 7.33 -25.36
N ALA A 145 5.60 8.19 -25.20
CA ALA A 145 5.42 9.50 -24.60
C ALA A 145 4.83 10.50 -25.62
N PRO A 146 4.12 11.56 -25.18
CA PRO A 146 3.73 12.65 -26.05
C PRO A 146 4.95 13.29 -26.75
N PRO A 147 4.81 13.75 -28.00
CA PRO A 147 3.57 13.85 -28.81
C PRO A 147 3.22 12.56 -29.59
N ASN A 148 3.99 11.47 -29.46
CA ASN A 148 3.88 10.29 -30.31
C ASN A 148 2.85 9.24 -29.83
N HIS A 149 2.23 9.50 -28.68
CA HIS A 149 1.25 8.60 -28.06
C HIS A 149 -0.09 8.63 -28.80
N VAL A 150 -1.00 7.71 -28.42
CA VAL A 150 -2.41 7.83 -28.82
C VAL A 150 -3.10 8.82 -27.86
N PRO A 151 -3.65 9.94 -28.35
CA PRO A 151 -4.30 10.92 -27.47
C PRO A 151 -5.45 10.32 -26.67
N GLY A 152 -5.53 10.71 -25.40
CA GLY A 152 -6.61 10.39 -24.48
C GLY A 152 -7.37 11.64 -24.02
N GLU A 153 -8.35 11.45 -23.16
CA GLU A 153 -9.29 12.49 -22.72
C GLU A 153 -8.78 13.36 -21.55
N ASP A 154 -7.61 13.07 -20.96
CA ASP A 154 -7.09 13.87 -19.84
C ASP A 154 -6.57 15.24 -20.30
N ARG A 155 -6.69 16.22 -19.42
CA ARG A 155 -6.26 17.60 -19.66
C ARG A 155 -5.78 18.30 -18.39
N ILE A 156 -4.88 19.25 -18.58
CA ILE A 156 -4.47 20.25 -17.59
C ILE A 156 -5.19 21.55 -17.91
N THR A 157 -5.83 22.15 -16.90
CA THR A 157 -6.58 23.39 -17.03
C THR A 157 -6.11 24.38 -15.97
N VAL A 158 -5.79 25.61 -16.36
CA VAL A 158 -5.55 26.73 -15.43
C VAL A 158 -6.85 27.51 -15.25
N PHE A 159 -7.13 27.91 -14.01
CA PHE A 159 -8.28 28.72 -13.58
C PHE A 159 -7.77 29.98 -12.89
N GLU A 160 -8.29 31.14 -13.29
CA GLU A 160 -7.86 32.46 -12.82
C GLU A 160 -9.07 33.31 -12.40
N ASP A 161 -8.98 33.90 -11.22
CA ASP A 161 -9.90 34.89 -10.65
C ASP A 161 -9.31 36.27 -11.00
N THR A 162 -9.89 36.92 -12.00
CA THR A 162 -9.35 38.19 -12.53
C THR A 162 -9.74 39.41 -11.71
N ASN A 163 -10.61 39.26 -10.70
CA ASN A 163 -11.25 40.37 -10.02
C ASN A 163 -11.06 40.39 -8.48
N GLY A 164 -10.72 39.24 -7.88
CA GLY A 164 -10.47 39.07 -6.45
C GLY A 164 -11.69 38.74 -5.59
N ASP A 165 -12.87 38.45 -6.18
CA ASP A 165 -14.07 38.02 -5.46
C ASP A 165 -14.01 36.55 -5.01
N GLY A 166 -12.96 35.82 -5.41
CA GLY A 166 -12.69 34.44 -5.04
C GLY A 166 -13.38 33.41 -5.92
N LYS A 167 -13.95 33.78 -7.06
CA LYS A 167 -14.46 32.84 -8.07
C LYS A 167 -13.56 32.87 -9.30
N TYR A 168 -13.27 31.70 -9.85
CA TYR A 168 -12.52 31.60 -11.08
C TYR A 168 -13.43 31.94 -12.26
N ASP A 169 -13.36 33.19 -12.73
CA ASP A 169 -14.16 33.71 -13.82
C ASP A 169 -13.55 33.43 -15.21
N THR A 170 -12.28 33.01 -15.25
CA THR A 170 -11.59 32.58 -16.47
C THR A 170 -10.91 31.22 -16.31
N HIS A 171 -10.82 30.48 -17.41
CA HIS A 171 -10.14 29.18 -17.47
C HIS A 171 -9.51 28.95 -18.85
N ARG A 172 -8.47 28.10 -18.92
CA ARG A 172 -7.84 27.66 -20.18
C ARG A 172 -7.31 26.23 -20.04
N ASP A 173 -7.70 25.37 -20.98
CA ASP A 173 -7.02 24.09 -21.19
C ASP A 173 -5.65 24.36 -21.84
N VAL A 174 -4.58 24.06 -21.11
CA VAL A 174 -3.19 24.38 -21.50
C VAL A 174 -2.46 23.18 -22.10
N ILE A 175 -2.81 21.96 -21.65
CA ILE A 175 -2.29 20.70 -22.19
C ILE A 175 -3.46 19.72 -22.28
N THR A 176 -3.66 19.10 -23.44
CA THR A 176 -4.76 18.17 -23.72
C THR A 176 -4.24 16.89 -24.38
N GLY A 177 -5.11 15.89 -24.55
CA GLY A 177 -4.73 14.63 -25.19
C GLY A 177 -4.02 13.65 -24.25
N LEU A 178 -3.97 13.92 -22.95
CA LEU A 178 -3.14 13.17 -21.99
C LEU A 178 -3.75 11.81 -21.60
N ASN A 179 -2.99 10.99 -20.90
CA ASN A 179 -3.38 9.62 -20.52
C ASN A 179 -2.93 9.25 -19.11
N ILE A 180 -3.88 9.09 -18.20
CA ILE A 180 -3.65 8.75 -16.79
C ILE A 180 -2.76 9.85 -16.14
N ALA A 181 -3.06 11.12 -16.43
CA ALA A 181 -2.33 12.28 -15.93
C ALA A 181 -2.79 12.69 -14.52
N THR A 182 -1.99 12.36 -13.50
CA THR A 182 -2.43 12.39 -12.10
C THR A 182 -2.24 13.71 -11.38
N SER A 183 -1.28 14.55 -11.82
CA SER A 183 -0.93 15.79 -11.13
C SER A 183 -0.06 16.73 -11.98
N VAL A 184 -0.07 18.02 -11.64
CA VAL A 184 0.62 19.10 -12.33
C VAL A 184 1.29 20.05 -11.33
N ALA A 185 2.50 20.54 -11.66
CA ALA A 185 3.24 21.51 -10.85
C ALA A 185 3.98 22.55 -11.73
N PRO A 186 3.48 23.80 -11.85
CA PRO A 186 4.17 24.86 -12.58
C PRO A 186 5.45 25.34 -11.87
N GLY A 187 6.56 25.50 -12.59
CA GLY A 187 7.82 25.99 -12.04
C GLY A 187 9.05 25.76 -12.93
N ARG A 188 10.08 26.60 -12.78
CA ARG A 188 11.32 26.61 -13.60
C ARG A 188 11.05 26.75 -15.11
N GLY A 189 10.31 27.79 -15.51
CA GLY A 189 10.06 28.10 -16.94
C GLY A 189 9.31 26.99 -17.69
N GLY A 190 8.28 26.43 -17.05
CA GLY A 190 7.50 25.34 -17.62
C GLY A 190 6.51 24.67 -16.66
N ILE A 191 5.79 23.71 -17.22
CA ILE A 191 4.69 22.97 -16.62
C ILE A 191 5.12 21.52 -16.46
N TRP A 192 5.29 21.06 -15.22
CA TRP A 192 5.60 19.65 -14.94
C TRP A 192 4.31 18.84 -14.81
N VAL A 193 4.22 17.73 -15.55
CA VAL A 193 3.03 16.87 -15.59
C VAL A 193 3.42 15.43 -15.31
N LEU A 194 2.78 14.83 -14.31
CA LEU A 194 2.95 13.41 -13.99
C LEU A 194 1.95 12.60 -14.81
N ASN A 195 2.41 12.05 -15.95
CA ASN A 195 1.63 11.20 -16.85
C ASN A 195 2.25 9.79 -16.91
N PRO A 196 2.05 8.93 -15.89
CA PRO A 196 2.43 7.51 -15.89
C PRO A 196 2.33 6.83 -17.28
N PRO A 197 3.41 6.19 -17.77
CA PRO A 197 4.61 5.77 -17.04
C PRO A 197 5.70 6.84 -16.92
N TYR A 198 5.42 8.11 -17.25
CA TYR A 198 6.39 9.20 -17.40
C TYR A 198 6.21 10.36 -16.41
N LEU A 199 7.31 11.08 -16.14
CA LEU A 199 7.28 12.49 -15.70
C LEU A 199 7.67 13.36 -16.88
N LEU A 200 6.79 14.28 -17.26
CA LEU A 200 6.95 15.19 -18.40
C LEU A 200 7.22 16.62 -17.93
N PHE A 201 8.02 17.34 -18.69
CA PHE A 201 8.19 18.80 -18.57
C PHE A 201 7.82 19.45 -19.90
N TYR A 202 6.88 20.39 -19.86
CA TYR A 202 6.50 21.23 -20.99
C TYR A 202 7.13 22.61 -20.79
N PRO A 203 8.14 23.02 -21.59
CA PRO A 203 8.75 24.34 -21.45
C PRO A 203 7.73 25.45 -21.77
N ASP A 204 7.75 26.50 -20.96
CA ASP A 204 6.97 27.73 -21.09
C ASP A 204 7.87 28.87 -20.57
N ALA A 205 8.68 29.41 -21.48
CA ALA A 205 9.78 30.32 -21.16
C ALA A 205 9.40 31.81 -21.17
N ASP A 206 8.27 32.18 -21.78
CA ASP A 206 7.71 33.54 -21.70
C ASP A 206 6.53 33.68 -20.70
N GLY A 207 5.95 32.56 -20.27
CA GLY A 207 4.94 32.51 -19.20
C GLY A 207 3.52 32.79 -19.68
N ASP A 208 3.20 32.49 -20.95
CA ASP A 208 1.84 32.63 -21.52
C ASP A 208 0.95 31.38 -21.33
N ASP A 209 1.45 30.36 -20.62
CA ASP A 209 0.81 29.07 -20.36
C ASP A 209 0.56 28.20 -21.61
N VAL A 210 1.21 28.48 -22.74
CA VAL A 210 1.25 27.62 -23.93
C VAL A 210 2.65 26.98 -24.06
N PRO A 211 2.76 25.64 -24.18
CA PRO A 211 4.07 25.00 -24.33
C PRO A 211 4.85 25.46 -25.57
N ASP A 212 6.08 25.95 -25.36
CA ASP A 212 7.05 26.37 -26.40
C ASP A 212 7.35 25.25 -27.42
N ARG A 213 7.34 24.00 -26.94
CA ARG A 213 7.71 22.79 -27.69
C ARG A 213 7.09 21.52 -27.10
N ASP A 214 7.26 20.42 -27.84
CA ASP A 214 7.03 19.06 -27.38
C ASP A 214 7.70 18.78 -26.02
N PRO A 215 7.09 17.96 -25.13
CA PRO A 215 7.56 17.77 -23.77
C PRO A 215 8.83 16.92 -23.67
N GLU A 216 9.61 17.22 -22.63
CA GLU A 216 10.82 16.49 -22.26
C GLU A 216 10.47 15.39 -21.23
N VAL A 217 10.94 14.16 -21.47
CA VAL A 217 10.73 13.01 -20.58
C VAL A 217 11.85 12.96 -19.53
N HIS A 218 11.54 13.39 -18.30
CA HIS A 218 12.51 13.44 -17.20
C HIS A 218 12.61 12.14 -16.40
N LEU A 219 11.50 11.40 -16.29
CA LEU A 219 11.44 10.05 -15.73
C LEU A 219 10.65 9.13 -16.66
N ALA A 220 11.05 7.87 -16.73
CA ALA A 220 10.29 6.82 -17.40
C ALA A 220 10.32 5.52 -16.59
N GLY A 221 9.21 4.77 -16.62
CA GLY A 221 9.10 3.41 -16.08
C GLY A 221 8.20 3.26 -14.85
N PHE A 222 7.33 4.23 -14.55
CA PHE A 222 6.29 4.07 -13.53
C PHE A 222 5.26 3.01 -13.96
N GLY A 223 4.62 2.37 -12.98
CA GLY A 223 3.62 1.33 -13.23
C GLY A 223 2.28 1.88 -13.73
N LEU A 224 1.66 1.17 -14.67
CA LEU A 224 0.28 1.40 -15.13
C LEU A 224 -0.70 0.29 -14.73
N GLN A 225 -0.23 -0.74 -14.02
CA GLN A 225 -0.98 -2.00 -13.84
C GLN A 225 -2.27 -1.84 -13.03
N ASP A 226 -2.40 -0.75 -12.29
CA ASP A 226 -3.62 -0.40 -11.57
C ASP A 226 -3.77 1.13 -11.57
N THR A 227 -4.54 1.66 -12.53
CA THR A 227 -4.60 3.09 -12.91
C THR A 227 -5.14 4.03 -11.84
N HIS A 228 -5.69 3.50 -10.74
CA HIS A 228 -6.08 4.31 -9.58
C HIS A 228 -4.97 4.43 -8.52
N SER A 229 -3.93 3.60 -8.61
CA SER A 229 -2.85 3.46 -7.63
C SER A 229 -1.48 3.59 -8.29
N VAL A 230 -1.37 4.45 -9.30
CA VAL A 230 -0.13 4.79 -10.03
C VAL A 230 0.65 5.91 -9.30
N ALA A 231 1.71 6.43 -9.93
CA ALA A 231 2.42 7.60 -9.44
C ALA A 231 1.53 8.85 -9.46
N ASN A 232 1.51 9.59 -8.35
CA ASN A 232 0.58 10.70 -8.10
C ASN A 232 1.19 11.79 -7.21
N SER A 233 0.45 12.89 -7.03
CA SER A 233 0.76 13.96 -6.07
C SER A 233 2.10 14.68 -6.29
N LEU A 234 2.36 15.11 -7.53
CA LEU A 234 3.54 15.90 -7.89
C LEU A 234 3.56 17.25 -7.14
N MET A 235 4.58 17.47 -6.30
CA MET A 235 4.74 18.67 -5.48
C MET A 235 6.20 19.14 -5.44
N TRP A 236 6.43 20.46 -5.44
CA TRP A 236 7.74 21.03 -5.14
C TRP A 236 8.04 20.97 -3.64
N GLY A 237 9.14 20.33 -3.26
CA GLY A 237 9.71 20.49 -1.93
C GLY A 237 10.46 21.82 -1.80
N PRO A 238 10.57 22.39 -0.58
CA PRO A 238 11.27 23.66 -0.37
C PRO A 238 12.79 23.58 -0.59
N ASP A 239 13.32 22.38 -0.83
CA ASP A 239 14.70 22.08 -1.19
C ASP A 239 14.96 22.06 -2.71
N GLY A 240 13.97 22.41 -3.53
CA GLY A 240 14.09 22.48 -4.99
C GLY A 240 13.91 21.14 -5.73
N TRP A 241 13.63 20.06 -5.01
CA TRP A 241 13.26 18.76 -5.60
C TRP A 241 11.77 18.71 -5.91
N LEU A 242 11.39 18.01 -6.98
CA LEU A 242 10.03 17.50 -7.15
C LEU A 242 9.88 16.21 -6.35
N TYR A 243 8.77 16.08 -5.64
CA TYR A 243 8.37 14.87 -4.92
C TYR A 243 7.08 14.32 -5.50
N GLY A 244 6.84 13.03 -5.30
CA GLY A 244 5.55 12.39 -5.56
C GLY A 244 5.39 11.10 -4.77
N ALA A 245 4.17 10.58 -4.76
CA ALA A 245 3.84 9.27 -4.22
C ALA A 245 3.69 8.24 -5.35
N ASN A 246 3.69 6.96 -5.01
CA ASN A 246 3.23 5.87 -5.87
C ASN A 246 2.27 4.98 -5.09
N GLY A 247 1.11 4.65 -5.65
CA GLY A 247 0.14 3.78 -5.00
C GLY A 247 0.60 2.33 -4.81
N SER A 248 -0.20 1.55 -4.08
CA SER A 248 0.24 0.27 -3.49
C SER A 248 0.16 -0.96 -4.39
N THR A 249 -0.53 -0.87 -5.52
CA THR A 249 -0.79 -2.00 -6.42
C THR A 249 -0.03 -1.92 -7.75
N SER A 250 0.36 -0.71 -8.18
CA SER A 250 1.30 -0.53 -9.28
C SER A 250 2.75 -0.83 -8.83
N GLY A 251 3.66 -0.96 -9.79
CA GLY A 251 5.10 -1.10 -9.54
C GLY A 251 5.88 -0.77 -10.81
N GLY A 252 7.11 -0.30 -10.66
CA GLY A 252 7.88 0.25 -11.78
C GLY A 252 9.36 -0.05 -11.69
N THR A 253 10.06 0.26 -12.77
CA THR A 253 11.52 0.32 -12.86
C THR A 253 11.85 1.72 -13.36
N VAL A 254 11.88 2.69 -12.45
CA VAL A 254 11.95 4.11 -12.81
C VAL A 254 13.39 4.54 -13.02
N SER A 255 13.65 5.18 -14.16
CA SER A 255 14.96 5.68 -14.57
C SER A 255 14.91 7.15 -14.96
N SER A 256 16.06 7.81 -14.89
CA SER A 256 16.31 9.15 -15.44
C SER A 256 17.56 9.12 -16.33
N GLU A 257 17.93 10.26 -16.93
CA GLU A 257 19.17 10.41 -17.71
C GLU A 257 20.45 9.98 -16.97
N VAL A 258 20.50 10.15 -15.64
CA VAL A 258 21.68 9.84 -14.81
C VAL A 258 21.43 8.74 -13.77
N THR A 259 20.17 8.37 -13.53
CA THR A 259 19.80 7.36 -12.53
C THR A 259 19.39 6.06 -13.23
N PRO A 260 20.11 4.93 -13.01
CA PRO A 260 19.72 3.64 -13.56
C PRO A 260 18.36 3.20 -13.00
N GLY A 261 17.66 2.34 -13.74
CA GLY A 261 16.32 1.89 -13.39
C GLY A 261 16.20 1.29 -11.98
N ILE A 262 15.52 2.00 -11.08
CA ILE A 262 15.22 1.52 -9.72
C ILE A 262 13.90 0.75 -9.76
N SER A 263 13.98 -0.58 -9.61
CA SER A 263 12.80 -1.45 -9.52
C SER A 263 12.19 -1.45 -8.11
N PHE A 264 10.87 -1.24 -8.02
CA PHE A 264 10.11 -1.34 -6.77
C PHE A 264 8.69 -1.89 -7.01
N GLN A 265 8.05 -2.38 -5.95
CA GLN A 265 6.66 -2.86 -5.98
C GLN A 265 5.81 -2.13 -4.95
N GLY A 266 4.62 -1.70 -5.35
CA GLY A 266 3.69 -0.98 -4.50
C GLY A 266 4.21 0.38 -4.03
N GLN A 267 3.83 0.72 -2.81
CA GLN A 267 3.85 2.09 -2.31
C GLN A 267 5.25 2.60 -1.95
N CYS A 268 5.52 3.85 -2.32
CA CYS A 268 6.69 4.61 -1.92
C CYS A 268 6.44 6.12 -2.07
N ILE A 269 7.27 6.92 -1.41
CA ILE A 269 7.49 8.33 -1.74
C ILE A 269 8.80 8.42 -2.52
N TRP A 270 8.78 9.12 -3.64
CA TRP A 270 9.94 9.32 -4.52
C TRP A 270 10.21 10.80 -4.71
N ARG A 271 11.44 11.14 -5.14
CA ARG A 271 11.80 12.50 -5.54
C ARG A 271 12.76 12.55 -6.72
N TYR A 272 12.73 13.68 -7.42
CA TYR A 272 13.53 13.99 -8.59
C TYR A 272 14.07 15.43 -8.52
N HIS A 273 15.35 15.63 -8.82
CA HIS A 273 15.95 16.97 -8.85
C HIS A 273 16.15 17.42 -10.31
N PRO A 274 15.48 18.48 -10.79
CA PRO A 274 15.56 18.88 -12.21
C PRO A 274 16.97 19.16 -12.73
N SER A 275 17.79 19.95 -12.00
CA SER A 275 19.14 20.33 -12.47
C SER A 275 20.17 19.19 -12.42
N THR A 276 20.14 18.33 -11.39
CA THR A 276 21.09 17.20 -11.31
C THR A 276 20.57 15.93 -11.99
N LYS A 277 19.28 15.91 -12.35
CA LYS A 277 18.54 14.79 -12.94
C LYS A 277 18.50 13.52 -12.07
N VAL A 278 18.88 13.60 -10.79
CA VAL A 278 18.87 12.46 -9.87
C VAL A 278 17.43 12.09 -9.49
N PHE A 279 17.11 10.81 -9.56
CA PHE A 279 15.89 10.20 -9.02
C PHE A 279 16.24 9.34 -7.80
N GLU A 280 15.42 9.37 -6.75
CA GLU A 280 15.54 8.41 -5.65
C GLU A 280 14.19 8.10 -5.01
N ILE A 281 14.07 6.87 -4.48
CA ILE A 281 13.01 6.54 -3.52
C ILE A 281 13.38 7.22 -2.19
N TYR A 282 12.62 8.24 -1.82
CA TYR A 282 12.81 8.99 -0.58
C TYR A 282 12.46 8.14 0.64
N ALA A 283 11.39 7.35 0.56
CA ALA A 283 10.99 6.36 1.57
C ALA A 283 10.09 5.29 0.93
N GLU A 284 10.13 4.06 1.44
CA GLU A 284 9.40 2.92 0.85
C GLU A 284 8.37 2.35 1.83
N GLY A 285 7.21 1.90 1.33
CA GLY A 285 6.17 1.26 2.14
C GLY A 285 5.10 2.21 2.70
N GLY A 286 4.29 1.70 3.63
CA GLY A 286 3.19 2.43 4.26
C GLY A 286 1.81 2.01 3.76
N GLY A 287 0.88 2.96 3.64
CA GLY A 287 -0.49 2.69 3.16
C GLY A 287 -0.61 2.61 1.64
N ASN A 288 -1.83 2.50 1.10
CA ASN A 288 -2.03 2.94 -0.29
C ASN A 288 -2.07 4.48 -0.32
N THR A 289 -1.04 5.09 -0.89
CA THR A 289 -0.76 6.53 -0.86
C THR A 289 -1.32 7.24 -2.09
N PHE A 290 -2.43 7.97 -1.89
CA PHE A 290 -3.11 8.80 -2.89
C PHE A 290 -2.79 10.30 -2.75
N SER A 291 -1.82 10.63 -1.90
CA SER A 291 -1.48 11.99 -1.49
C SER A 291 0.00 12.11 -1.16
N LEU A 292 0.49 13.34 -1.17
CA LEU A 292 1.75 13.75 -0.58
C LEU A 292 1.52 15.08 0.11
N GLU A 293 2.03 15.24 1.33
CA GLU A 293 2.06 16.51 2.05
C GLU A 293 3.47 16.77 2.61
N ILE A 294 3.88 18.03 2.54
CA ILE A 294 5.14 18.57 3.04
C ILE A 294 4.81 19.77 3.94
N ASP A 295 4.96 19.59 5.25
CA ASP A 295 4.64 20.64 6.24
C ASP A 295 5.63 21.84 6.16
N ALA A 296 5.36 22.91 6.91
CA ALA A 296 6.21 24.09 6.96
C ALA A 296 7.64 23.81 7.48
N ALA A 297 7.83 22.71 8.21
CA ALA A 297 9.13 22.24 8.65
C ALA A 297 9.78 21.28 7.62
N GLY A 298 9.16 21.05 6.46
CA GLY A 298 9.66 20.20 5.39
C GLY A 298 9.68 18.70 5.74
N ARG A 299 8.75 18.26 6.59
CA ARG A 299 8.52 16.84 6.96
C ARG A 299 7.46 16.24 6.04
N VAL A 300 7.67 14.99 5.64
CA VAL A 300 6.93 14.32 4.56
C VAL A 300 5.87 13.37 5.12
N PHE A 301 4.64 13.48 4.63
CA PHE A 301 3.49 12.69 5.07
C PHE A 301 2.64 12.18 3.90
N SER A 302 1.83 11.15 4.13
CA SER A 302 0.79 10.70 3.19
C SER A 302 -0.39 10.04 3.88
N GLY A 303 -1.57 10.15 3.26
CA GLY A 303 -2.80 9.47 3.64
C GLY A 303 -2.80 7.97 3.38
N THR A 304 -3.95 7.34 3.56
CA THR A 304 -4.11 5.90 3.31
C THR A 304 -5.57 5.49 3.08
N ASN A 305 -5.78 4.40 2.33
CA ASN A 305 -7.06 3.69 2.34
C ASN A 305 -7.30 2.84 3.60
N GLY A 306 -6.43 2.89 4.63
CA GLY A 306 -6.66 2.32 5.96
C GLY A 306 -7.86 2.93 6.70
N GLY A 307 -8.05 2.60 7.97
CA GLY A 307 -9.10 3.20 8.82
C GLY A 307 -8.71 3.33 10.28
N ASN A 308 -7.86 2.43 10.76
CA ASN A 308 -7.19 2.46 12.05
C ASN A 308 -5.99 3.44 12.11
N THR A 309 -5.95 4.45 11.25
CA THR A 309 -4.95 5.53 11.24
C THR A 309 -5.40 6.71 10.37
N ARG A 310 -4.80 7.88 10.56
CA ARG A 310 -4.86 9.03 9.65
C ARG A 310 -3.61 9.17 8.77
N GLY A 311 -2.75 8.15 8.69
CA GLY A 311 -1.72 8.04 7.65
C GLY A 311 -0.33 7.72 8.18
N TRP A 312 0.68 8.24 7.47
CA TRP A 312 2.09 7.91 7.66
C TRP A 312 2.97 9.15 7.69
N TYR A 313 3.96 9.16 8.59
CA TYR A 313 5.11 10.06 8.54
C TYR A 313 6.30 9.32 7.92
N TYR A 314 7.03 9.98 7.02
CA TYR A 314 8.16 9.42 6.28
C TYR A 314 9.47 10.17 6.59
N PRO A 315 10.29 9.66 7.51
CA PRO A 315 11.73 9.94 7.56
C PRO A 315 12.45 9.56 6.26
N GLN A 316 13.55 10.24 5.95
CA GLN A 316 14.33 9.95 4.75
C GLN A 316 15.02 8.57 4.83
N GLY A 317 14.91 7.78 3.76
CA GLY A 317 15.58 6.48 3.61
C GLY A 317 14.95 5.33 4.41
N SER A 318 13.73 5.52 4.94
CA SER A 318 13.02 4.58 5.80
C SER A 318 12.21 3.51 5.04
N TYR A 319 11.93 2.40 5.74
CA TYR A 319 11.03 1.35 5.28
C TYR A 319 9.81 1.18 6.22
N SER A 320 8.62 1.25 5.64
CA SER A 320 7.32 1.18 6.32
C SER A 320 6.57 -0.10 5.97
N HIS A 321 5.67 -0.56 6.84
CA HIS A 321 4.95 -1.84 6.62
C HIS A 321 4.19 -1.86 5.29
N LYS A 322 4.11 -3.03 4.63
CA LYS A 322 3.32 -3.24 3.41
C LYS A 322 2.31 -4.39 3.59
N ASN A 323 1.27 -4.43 2.76
CA ASN A 323 0.53 -5.69 2.56
C ASN A 323 1.38 -6.61 1.69
N TRP A 324 2.25 -7.40 2.32
CA TRP A 324 3.23 -8.26 1.66
C TRP A 324 2.61 -9.12 0.55
N GLY A 325 1.43 -9.71 0.79
CA GLY A 325 0.73 -10.56 -0.17
C GLY A 325 0.14 -9.86 -1.40
N LYS A 326 0.13 -8.52 -1.47
CA LYS A 326 -0.42 -7.75 -2.61
C LYS A 326 0.57 -6.75 -3.20
N HIS A 327 1.30 -6.05 -2.33
CA HIS A 327 2.15 -4.91 -2.69
C HIS A 327 3.62 -5.32 -2.94
N GLY A 328 3.97 -6.59 -2.69
CA GLY A 328 5.32 -7.12 -2.91
C GLY A 328 6.30 -6.86 -1.74
N PRO A 329 7.57 -7.29 -1.90
CA PRO A 329 8.63 -7.07 -0.92
C PRO A 329 9.11 -5.60 -0.89
N LEU A 330 10.06 -5.31 -0.01
CA LEU A 330 10.85 -4.08 -0.04
C LEU A 330 12.01 -4.20 -1.04
N THR A 331 12.54 -3.05 -1.49
CA THR A 331 13.80 -2.98 -2.26
C THR A 331 15.01 -3.47 -1.46
N ASN A 332 15.00 -3.28 -0.13
CA ASN A 332 16.05 -3.74 0.78
C ASN A 332 15.66 -5.05 1.49
N PRO A 333 16.35 -6.18 1.21
CA PRO A 333 16.08 -7.46 1.87
C PRO A 333 16.56 -7.51 3.33
N TYR A 334 17.43 -6.59 3.76
CA TYR A 334 18.01 -6.52 5.11
C TYR A 334 17.34 -5.46 6.00
N ALA A 335 16.16 -4.95 5.61
CA ALA A 335 15.43 -3.96 6.40
C ALA A 335 15.10 -4.43 7.83
N PHE A 336 14.92 -5.75 8.05
CA PHE A 336 14.78 -6.42 9.35
C PHE A 336 13.88 -5.70 10.38
N GLY A 337 12.77 -5.18 9.88
CA GLY A 337 11.84 -4.33 10.59
C GLY A 337 11.19 -3.34 9.63
N PHE A 338 10.21 -2.61 10.13
CA PHE A 338 9.46 -1.61 9.39
C PHE A 338 8.79 -0.64 10.37
N PHE A 339 8.54 0.59 9.92
CA PHE A 339 7.67 1.49 10.66
C PHE A 339 6.21 1.05 10.62
N ASN A 340 5.48 1.47 11.65
CA ASN A 340 4.04 1.36 11.79
C ASN A 340 3.37 2.70 11.40
N PRO A 341 2.08 2.72 11.06
CA PRO A 341 1.37 3.96 10.78
C PRO A 341 1.33 4.88 12.01
N MET A 342 1.02 6.17 11.80
CA MET A 342 0.82 7.12 12.90
C MET A 342 -0.25 6.57 13.87
N LYS A 343 0.01 6.66 15.18
CA LYS A 343 -0.94 6.24 16.22
C LYS A 343 -2.24 7.03 16.06
N PHE A 344 -3.36 6.42 16.42
CA PHE A 344 -4.67 6.96 16.09
C PHE A 344 -5.75 6.66 17.12
N GLU A 345 -6.51 7.70 17.46
CA GLU A 345 -7.75 7.65 18.23
C GLU A 345 -8.83 8.42 17.44
N GLY A 346 -10.03 7.84 17.28
CA GLY A 346 -11.08 8.43 16.45
C GLY A 346 -11.95 7.44 15.68
N ASP A 347 -12.48 7.88 14.55
CA ASP A 347 -13.37 7.13 13.67
C ASP A 347 -12.63 6.07 12.86
N GLY A 348 -12.71 4.81 13.32
CA GLY A 348 -12.08 3.65 12.68
C GLY A 348 -12.62 3.26 11.29
N ARG A 349 -13.60 3.99 10.73
CA ARG A 349 -14.02 3.81 9.33
C ARG A 349 -12.86 4.11 8.38
N ARG A 350 -12.89 3.51 7.19
CA ARG A 350 -11.78 3.59 6.22
C ARG A 350 -11.78 4.90 5.42
N PHE A 351 -10.66 5.13 4.74
CA PHE A 351 -10.48 5.99 3.56
C PHE A 351 -9.99 7.45 3.75
N PRO A 352 -9.09 7.79 4.69
CA PRO A 352 -8.38 9.09 4.71
C PRO A 352 -7.27 9.10 3.63
N GLN A 353 -7.66 8.93 2.37
CA GLN A 353 -6.76 8.65 1.25
C GLN A 353 -5.86 9.85 0.91
N ALA A 354 -6.42 11.05 1.00
CA ALA A 354 -5.76 12.31 0.80
C ALA A 354 -5.99 13.20 2.02
N PHE A 355 -4.98 13.99 2.36
CA PHE A 355 -5.09 15.03 3.37
C PHE A 355 -4.06 16.13 3.13
N LEU A 356 -4.32 17.29 3.75
CA LEU A 356 -3.34 18.35 3.96
C LEU A 356 -3.02 18.49 5.46
N ILE A 357 -1.87 19.10 5.77
CA ILE A 357 -1.55 19.64 7.09
C ILE A 357 -1.77 21.14 7.03
N TYR A 358 -2.76 21.62 7.79
CA TYR A 358 -3.27 22.98 7.61
C TYR A 358 -2.34 24.01 8.24
N GLU A 359 -1.63 24.76 7.39
CA GLU A 359 -0.72 25.85 7.79
C GLU A 359 -0.99 27.10 6.92
N GLY A 360 -2.26 27.33 6.55
CA GLY A 360 -2.69 28.44 5.70
C GLY A 360 -2.87 29.78 6.44
N GLY A 361 -3.11 29.75 7.75
CA GLY A 361 -3.22 30.95 8.60
C GLY A 361 -4.51 31.77 8.48
N LEU A 362 -5.49 31.33 7.67
CA LEU A 362 -6.82 31.94 7.54
C LEU A 362 -7.84 31.30 8.49
N LEU A 363 -7.83 29.96 8.62
CA LEU A 363 -8.72 29.24 9.54
C LEU A 363 -8.34 29.53 11.01
N PRO A 364 -9.30 29.40 11.95
CA PRO A 364 -9.04 29.54 13.38
C PRO A 364 -7.83 28.73 13.91
N PRO A 365 -7.16 29.19 15.00
CA PRO A 365 -5.88 28.61 15.43
C PRO A 365 -5.90 27.11 15.77
N GLU A 366 -7.05 26.54 16.16
CA GLU A 366 -7.18 25.11 16.43
C GLU A 366 -7.00 24.21 15.20
N TYR A 367 -7.12 24.74 13.99
CA TYR A 367 -6.82 24.03 12.75
C TYR A 367 -5.32 24.06 12.41
N ASN A 368 -4.52 24.95 12.99
CA ASN A 368 -3.13 25.14 12.57
C ASN A 368 -2.23 23.96 12.99
N GLY A 369 -1.66 23.26 12.02
CA GLY A 369 -0.93 22.00 12.20
C GLY A 369 -1.83 20.76 12.29
N SER A 370 -3.15 20.90 12.13
CA SER A 370 -4.08 19.77 12.05
C SER A 370 -4.01 19.06 10.69
N ILE A 371 -4.46 17.81 10.65
CA ILE A 371 -4.75 17.08 9.43
C ILE A 371 -6.20 17.37 9.02
N ILE A 372 -6.41 17.75 7.75
CA ILE A 372 -7.73 17.84 7.13
C ILE A 372 -7.79 16.80 6.00
N ALA A 373 -8.69 15.82 6.13
CA ALA A 373 -8.68 14.60 5.33
C ALA A 373 -10.06 14.31 4.68
N PRO A 374 -10.22 14.63 3.38
CA PRO A 374 -11.32 14.16 2.55
C PRO A 374 -11.61 12.66 2.62
N ASN A 375 -12.90 12.31 2.64
CA ASN A 375 -13.35 10.92 2.56
C ASN A 375 -14.48 10.74 1.54
N ALA A 376 -14.09 10.35 0.32
CA ALA A 376 -15.02 10.01 -0.76
C ALA A 376 -15.94 8.79 -0.46
N MET A 377 -15.54 7.87 0.44
CA MET A 377 -16.39 6.75 0.89
C MET A 377 -17.55 7.19 1.79
N LEU A 378 -17.41 8.29 2.51
CA LEU A 378 -18.34 8.70 3.58
C LEU A 378 -18.99 10.06 3.34
N ASN A 379 -18.76 10.68 2.17
CA ASN A 379 -19.30 11.97 1.77
C ASN A 379 -18.99 13.09 2.82
N LEU A 380 -17.78 13.07 3.41
CA LEU A 380 -17.37 13.98 4.49
C LEU A 380 -15.90 14.39 4.40
N VAL A 381 -15.49 15.33 5.25
CA VAL A 381 -14.08 15.71 5.47
C VAL A 381 -13.76 15.64 6.96
N TRP A 382 -12.85 14.74 7.34
CA TRP A 382 -12.35 14.65 8.72
C TRP A 382 -11.41 15.81 9.04
N HIS A 383 -11.34 16.15 10.32
CA HIS A 383 -10.33 17.04 10.89
C HIS A 383 -9.74 16.37 12.14
N SER A 384 -8.42 16.21 12.18
CA SER A 384 -7.72 15.44 13.21
C SER A 384 -6.51 16.22 13.72
N SER A 385 -6.34 16.37 15.04
CA SER A 385 -5.15 17.03 15.59
C SER A 385 -3.92 16.11 15.51
N LEU A 386 -2.82 16.65 14.98
CA LEU A 386 -1.54 15.96 14.80
C LEU A 386 -0.59 16.35 15.95
N ARG A 387 0.01 15.37 16.62
CA ARG A 387 0.84 15.59 17.82
C ARG A 387 2.12 14.75 17.74
N PRO A 388 3.30 15.24 18.18
CA PRO A 388 4.52 14.44 18.23
C PRO A 388 4.37 13.20 19.13
N ASP A 389 5.11 12.15 18.77
CA ASP A 389 5.20 10.86 19.46
C ASP A 389 6.61 10.31 19.24
N GLY A 390 7.58 10.83 20.00
CA GLY A 390 9.01 10.62 19.74
C GLY A 390 9.43 11.14 18.36
N SER A 391 10.15 10.30 17.62
CA SER A 391 10.50 10.45 16.20
C SER A 391 9.30 10.40 15.23
N SER A 392 8.10 10.16 15.74
CA SER A 392 6.89 9.90 14.95
C SER A 392 5.75 10.79 15.43
N TYR A 393 4.52 10.43 15.05
CA TYR A 393 3.32 11.20 15.31
C TYR A 393 2.13 10.33 15.70
N GLN A 394 1.24 10.96 16.46
CA GLN A 394 -0.08 10.46 16.80
C GLN A 394 -1.16 11.45 16.34
N THR A 395 -2.34 10.92 16.08
CA THR A 395 -3.47 11.63 15.48
C THR A 395 -4.74 11.37 16.30
N ASN A 396 -5.50 12.41 16.61
CA ASN A 396 -6.80 12.30 17.26
C ASN A 396 -7.87 12.97 16.39
N ASP A 397 -8.95 12.27 16.05
CA ASP A 397 -10.08 12.92 15.36
C ASP A 397 -10.78 13.91 16.29
N GLU A 398 -11.10 15.08 15.75
CA GLU A 398 -11.94 16.08 16.38
C GLU A 398 -13.29 16.12 15.63
N THR A 399 -14.11 17.17 15.84
CA THR A 399 -15.31 17.38 15.00
C THR A 399 -14.94 17.57 13.53
N ASN A 400 -15.59 16.80 12.65
CA ASN A 400 -15.50 16.87 11.18
C ASN A 400 -15.54 18.33 10.67
N LEU A 401 -14.83 18.61 9.58
CA LEU A 401 -14.85 19.93 8.94
C LEU A 401 -16.21 20.18 8.27
N LEU A 402 -16.74 19.14 7.60
CA LEU A 402 -18.08 19.10 7.00
C LEU A 402 -18.53 17.65 6.76
N GLU A 403 -19.85 17.46 6.67
CA GLU A 403 -20.51 16.25 6.15
C GLU A 403 -21.49 16.65 5.04
N SER A 404 -21.75 15.78 4.06
CA SER A 404 -22.74 15.98 3.00
C SER A 404 -23.81 14.89 3.01
N SER A 405 -25.06 15.28 2.76
CA SER A 405 -26.14 14.32 2.46
C SER A 405 -26.19 13.89 0.98
N ASP A 406 -25.39 14.49 0.09
CA ASP A 406 -25.38 14.14 -1.33
C ASP A 406 -24.43 12.98 -1.59
N ARG A 407 -24.97 11.89 -2.17
CA ARG A 407 -24.20 10.71 -2.56
C ARG A 407 -23.13 11.04 -3.61
N TRP A 408 -23.36 12.03 -4.47
CA TRP A 408 -22.43 12.43 -5.52
C TRP A 408 -21.15 13.08 -4.98
N PHE A 409 -21.14 13.67 -3.78
CA PHE A 409 -19.97 14.36 -3.22
C PHE A 409 -18.81 13.41 -2.92
N ARG A 410 -17.83 13.33 -3.83
CA ARG A 410 -16.63 12.46 -3.76
C ARG A 410 -15.36 13.30 -3.67
N PRO A 411 -15.07 13.92 -2.50
CA PRO A 411 -13.86 14.71 -2.34
C PRO A 411 -12.62 13.79 -2.36
N VAL A 412 -11.79 13.94 -3.40
CA VAL A 412 -10.62 13.08 -3.67
C VAL A 412 -9.29 13.73 -3.27
N TYR A 413 -9.23 15.06 -3.25
CA TYR A 413 -8.04 15.83 -2.88
C TYR A 413 -8.41 17.06 -2.03
N SER A 414 -7.49 17.52 -1.20
CA SER A 414 -7.55 18.80 -0.50
C SER A 414 -6.19 19.49 -0.47
N GLY A 415 -6.16 20.80 -0.70
CA GLY A 415 -4.95 21.63 -0.60
C GLY A 415 -5.22 22.99 0.06
N VAL A 416 -4.15 23.73 0.40
CA VAL A 416 -4.24 25.10 0.93
C VAL A 416 -3.97 26.09 -0.20
N GLY A 417 -4.92 27.00 -0.45
CA GLY A 417 -4.81 28.01 -1.50
C GLY A 417 -3.93 29.22 -1.14
N PRO A 418 -3.67 30.13 -2.08
CA PRO A 418 -2.89 31.35 -1.85
C PRO A 418 -3.49 32.29 -0.78
N ASP A 419 -4.82 32.36 -0.72
CA ASP A 419 -5.61 33.07 0.31
C ASP A 419 -5.55 32.42 1.71
N GLY A 420 -4.97 31.22 1.82
CA GLY A 420 -4.90 30.42 3.03
C GLY A 420 -6.15 29.59 3.31
N ALA A 421 -7.16 29.58 2.44
CA ALA A 421 -8.35 28.75 2.58
C ALA A 421 -8.07 27.28 2.19
N VAL A 422 -9.00 26.39 2.55
CA VAL A 422 -8.92 24.96 2.20
C VAL A 422 -9.71 24.72 0.92
N TYR A 423 -9.03 24.28 -0.14
CA TYR A 423 -9.65 23.90 -1.40
C TYR A 423 -9.84 22.38 -1.46
N ILE A 424 -11.00 21.94 -1.92
CA ILE A 424 -11.39 20.52 -2.03
C ILE A 424 -11.72 20.22 -3.49
N ALA A 425 -11.03 19.25 -4.09
CA ALA A 425 -11.41 18.70 -5.40
C ALA A 425 -12.39 17.55 -5.22
N ASP A 426 -13.53 17.65 -5.87
CA ASP A 426 -14.65 16.71 -5.83
C ASP A 426 -14.80 16.06 -7.21
N TRP A 427 -14.56 14.75 -7.26
CA TRP A 427 -14.70 13.93 -8.45
C TRP A 427 -16.14 13.89 -8.97
N TYR A 428 -17.10 14.06 -8.07
CA TYR A 428 -18.54 14.12 -8.28
C TYR A 428 -19.15 12.95 -9.09
N ASP A 429 -19.30 11.79 -8.45
CA ASP A 429 -19.88 10.56 -9.05
C ASP A 429 -20.61 9.68 -7.99
N THR A 430 -21.66 8.97 -8.41
CA THR A 430 -22.32 7.97 -7.55
C THR A 430 -21.53 6.67 -7.46
N ARG A 431 -20.82 6.28 -8.52
CA ARG A 431 -19.77 5.26 -8.50
C ARG A 431 -18.56 5.81 -7.75
N LEU A 432 -17.86 4.94 -7.03
CA LEU A 432 -16.75 5.35 -6.16
C LEU A 432 -15.46 4.56 -6.39
N SER A 433 -15.53 3.34 -6.92
CA SER A 433 -14.40 2.40 -6.80
C SER A 433 -14.08 1.62 -8.08
N HIS A 434 -12.89 1.03 -8.08
CA HIS A 434 -12.29 0.26 -9.18
C HIS A 434 -12.80 -1.19 -9.13
N VAL A 435 -14.12 -1.32 -9.10
CA VAL A 435 -14.89 -2.52 -8.73
C VAL A 435 -15.66 -3.15 -9.89
N SER A 436 -15.60 -2.54 -11.07
CA SER A 436 -15.93 -3.17 -12.35
C SER A 436 -14.88 -2.74 -13.38
N PRO A 437 -14.37 -3.66 -14.23
CA PRO A 437 -13.49 -3.33 -15.33
C PRO A 437 -14.22 -2.64 -16.50
N THR A 438 -15.55 -2.51 -16.45
CA THR A 438 -16.33 -1.65 -17.35
C THR A 438 -16.14 -0.19 -16.95
N ASP A 439 -16.08 0.70 -17.95
CA ASP A 439 -16.11 2.15 -17.75
C ASP A 439 -17.56 2.66 -17.86
N ASP A 440 -18.12 3.09 -16.74
CA ASP A 440 -19.46 3.69 -16.60
C ASP A 440 -19.43 4.93 -15.66
N TRP A 441 -18.24 5.52 -15.49
CA TRP A 441 -18.02 6.71 -14.67
C TRP A 441 -18.56 7.96 -15.36
N HIS A 442 -19.06 8.93 -14.59
CA HIS A 442 -19.64 10.15 -15.13
C HIS A 442 -18.54 11.15 -15.56
N LYS A 443 -18.19 11.14 -16.86
CA LYS A 443 -17.05 11.86 -17.46
C LYS A 443 -17.19 13.40 -17.49
N GLU A 444 -18.39 13.91 -17.26
CA GLU A 444 -18.77 15.32 -17.49
C GLU A 444 -19.09 16.10 -16.21
N SER A 445 -18.90 15.48 -15.03
CA SER A 445 -19.07 16.14 -13.73
C SER A 445 -17.74 16.33 -13.01
N GLY A 446 -17.63 17.34 -12.15
CA GLY A 446 -16.48 17.54 -11.27
C GLY A 446 -16.37 18.98 -10.78
N ARG A 447 -15.94 19.17 -9.53
CA ARG A 447 -16.05 20.47 -8.84
C ARG A 447 -14.86 20.80 -7.97
N VAL A 448 -14.67 22.09 -7.70
CA VAL A 448 -13.81 22.56 -6.62
C VAL A 448 -14.62 23.46 -5.70
N TYR A 449 -14.50 23.20 -4.39
CA TYR A 449 -15.04 24.06 -3.33
C TYR A 449 -13.92 24.70 -2.52
N ARG A 450 -14.18 25.89 -1.96
CA ARG A 450 -13.32 26.54 -0.95
C ARG A 450 -14.02 26.54 0.40
N VAL A 451 -13.34 26.10 1.45
CA VAL A 451 -13.77 26.17 2.85
C VAL A 451 -12.96 27.23 3.58
N HIS A 452 -13.65 28.16 4.24
CA HIS A 452 -13.08 29.37 4.86
C HIS A 452 -13.90 29.80 6.10
N PRO A 453 -13.42 30.73 6.95
CA PRO A 453 -14.21 31.28 8.05
C PRO A 453 -15.46 32.03 7.57
N THR A 454 -16.59 31.91 8.26
CA THR A 454 -17.89 32.45 7.78
C THR A 454 -17.87 33.94 7.43
N ASP A 455 -17.14 34.77 8.20
CA ASP A 455 -17.06 36.21 8.00
C ASP A 455 -15.84 36.68 7.17
N SER A 456 -15.05 35.76 6.58
CA SER A 456 -13.90 36.13 5.75
C SER A 456 -14.29 36.36 4.29
N SER A 457 -13.79 37.43 3.68
CA SER A 457 -13.74 37.55 2.22
C SER A 457 -12.46 36.91 1.65
N PRO A 458 -12.47 36.37 0.42
CA PRO A 458 -11.28 35.95 -0.30
C PRO A 458 -10.24 37.07 -0.40
N SER A 459 -8.96 36.73 -0.34
CA SER A 459 -7.88 37.73 -0.35
C SER A 459 -6.55 37.16 -0.81
N TYR A 460 -6.10 37.60 -1.99
CA TYR A 460 -4.72 37.42 -2.46
C TYR A 460 -4.29 38.67 -3.24
N ASP A 461 -3.45 39.51 -2.64
CA ASP A 461 -3.05 40.82 -3.17
C ASP A 461 -1.56 40.91 -3.58
N LEU A 462 -0.81 39.82 -3.42
CA LEU A 462 0.63 39.77 -3.67
C LEU A 462 0.99 39.82 -5.17
N GLY A 463 0.03 39.50 -6.05
CA GLY A 463 0.21 39.45 -7.50
C GLY A 463 1.13 38.32 -7.94
N ASP A 464 1.84 38.52 -9.07
CA ASP A 464 2.81 37.54 -9.58
C ASP A 464 4.12 37.57 -8.77
N LEU A 465 4.34 36.55 -7.94
CA LEU A 465 5.56 36.37 -7.16
C LEU A 465 6.81 36.28 -8.05
N HIS A 466 6.69 35.80 -9.30
CA HIS A 466 7.78 35.76 -10.27
C HIS A 466 8.26 37.15 -10.67
N LEU A 467 7.43 38.19 -10.55
CA LEU A 467 7.79 39.58 -10.85
C LEU A 467 8.31 40.36 -9.64
N LEU A 468 8.25 39.79 -8.43
CA LEU A 468 8.71 40.48 -7.21
C LEU A 468 10.23 40.50 -7.08
N SER A 469 10.79 41.65 -6.66
CA SER A 469 12.22 41.80 -6.35
C SER A 469 12.66 40.85 -5.23
N ALA A 470 13.93 40.44 -5.22
CA ALA A 470 14.44 39.46 -4.25
C ALA A 470 14.18 39.87 -2.78
N GLN A 471 14.30 41.16 -2.47
CA GLN A 471 14.07 41.74 -1.14
C GLN A 471 12.57 41.79 -0.74
N LYS A 472 11.63 41.62 -1.69
CA LYS A 472 10.21 41.41 -1.38
C LYS A 472 9.92 39.94 -1.11
N LEU A 473 10.52 39.03 -1.89
CA LEU A 473 10.39 37.58 -1.67
C LEU A 473 10.98 37.16 -0.31
N SER A 474 12.11 37.74 0.13
CA SER A 474 12.66 37.47 1.48
C SER A 474 11.75 37.98 2.61
N GLN A 475 10.95 39.03 2.39
CA GLN A 475 9.95 39.50 3.37
C GLN A 475 8.77 38.53 3.50
N LEU A 476 8.40 37.83 2.43
CA LEU A 476 7.33 36.83 2.44
C LEU A 476 7.68 35.57 3.25
N PHE A 477 8.94 35.35 3.63
CA PHE A 477 9.33 34.24 4.50
C PHE A 477 8.72 34.30 5.92
N SER A 478 8.13 35.43 6.31
CA SER A 478 7.37 35.58 7.57
C SER A 478 5.85 35.61 7.37
N HIS A 479 5.35 35.30 6.17
CA HIS A 479 3.92 35.25 5.86
C HIS A 479 3.24 34.06 6.58
N PRO A 480 2.00 34.19 7.11
CA PRO A 480 1.34 33.11 7.85
C PRO A 480 1.03 31.86 6.99
N ASN A 481 0.58 32.05 5.74
CA ASN A 481 0.33 30.93 4.82
C ASN A 481 1.64 30.23 4.39
N LYS A 482 1.74 28.92 4.65
CA LYS A 482 2.82 28.02 4.19
C LYS A 482 3.09 28.14 2.69
N TRP A 483 2.04 28.18 1.88
CA TRP A 483 2.17 28.22 0.41
C TRP A 483 2.96 29.44 -0.05
N VAL A 484 2.63 30.63 0.47
CA VAL A 484 3.32 31.89 0.13
C VAL A 484 4.81 31.82 0.53
N ARG A 485 5.13 31.28 1.72
CA ARG A 485 6.53 31.11 2.15
C ARG A 485 7.30 30.18 1.22
N GLN A 486 6.75 29.00 0.92
CA GLN A 486 7.39 27.99 0.08
C GLN A 486 7.52 28.47 -1.37
N ARG A 487 6.50 29.12 -1.96
CA ARG A 487 6.58 29.68 -3.32
C ARG A 487 7.61 30.80 -3.42
N ALA A 488 7.72 31.67 -2.41
CA ALA A 488 8.77 32.70 -2.37
C ALA A 488 10.19 32.13 -2.25
N VAL A 489 10.37 31.02 -1.51
CA VAL A 489 11.64 30.26 -1.46
C VAL A 489 11.99 29.67 -2.83
N LEU A 490 11.02 29.08 -3.51
CA LEU A 490 11.22 28.45 -4.83
C LEU A 490 11.59 29.48 -5.90
N GLU A 491 10.83 30.58 -6.02
CA GLU A 491 11.12 31.66 -6.97
C GLU A 491 12.50 32.31 -6.73
N LEU A 492 12.93 32.47 -5.47
CA LEU A 492 14.29 32.90 -5.17
C LEU A 492 15.34 31.84 -5.52
N SER A 493 15.06 30.56 -5.28
CA SER A 493 16.00 29.47 -5.53
C SER A 493 16.29 29.31 -7.02
N TRP A 494 15.26 29.19 -7.86
CA TRP A 494 15.41 28.98 -9.30
C TRP A 494 16.22 30.10 -9.97
N ARG A 495 15.93 31.37 -9.62
CA ARG A 495 16.66 32.56 -10.08
C ARG A 495 18.17 32.53 -9.79
N TYR A 496 18.63 31.80 -8.77
CA TYR A 496 20.06 31.69 -8.43
C TYR A 496 20.69 30.35 -8.82
N GLU A 497 19.90 29.29 -9.01
CA GLU A 497 20.37 28.02 -9.57
C GLU A 497 20.69 28.12 -11.08
N GLU A 498 19.93 28.94 -11.81
CA GLU A 498 20.03 29.07 -13.27
C GLU A 498 21.03 30.17 -13.73
N ALA A 499 21.52 30.99 -12.79
CA ALA A 499 22.29 32.19 -13.07
C ALA A 499 23.79 31.96 -13.40
N ALA A 500 24.07 31.27 -14.51
CA ALA A 500 25.43 31.00 -14.99
C ALA A 500 26.27 32.27 -15.30
N ASN A 501 25.64 33.41 -15.62
CA ASN A 501 26.29 34.69 -15.85
C ASN A 501 25.48 35.83 -15.19
N LEU A 502 25.86 36.24 -13.98
CA LEU A 502 25.27 37.39 -13.28
C LEU A 502 25.87 38.71 -13.79
N SER A 503 25.03 39.72 -14.05
CA SER A 503 25.51 41.09 -14.24
C SER A 503 26.00 41.70 -12.91
N GLU A 504 26.84 42.74 -12.96
CA GLU A 504 27.39 43.43 -11.78
C GLU A 504 26.30 43.88 -10.79
N LYS A 505 25.14 44.31 -11.30
CA LYS A 505 23.96 44.61 -10.48
C LYS A 505 23.44 43.36 -9.75
N GLN A 506 23.22 42.25 -10.47
CA GLN A 506 22.72 41.02 -9.88
C GLN A 506 23.72 40.37 -8.91
N VAL A 507 25.04 40.53 -9.14
CA VAL A 507 26.08 40.15 -8.18
C VAL A 507 25.94 40.95 -6.88
N THR A 508 25.71 42.27 -6.99
CA THR A 508 25.50 43.15 -5.84
C THR A 508 24.23 42.74 -5.07
N GLU A 509 23.10 42.57 -5.76
CA GLU A 509 21.83 42.13 -5.18
C GLU A 509 21.94 40.75 -4.51
N ARG A 510 22.69 39.80 -5.11
CA ARG A 510 22.97 38.47 -4.55
C ARG A 510 23.77 38.56 -3.24
N VAL A 511 24.76 39.46 -3.14
CA VAL A 511 25.57 39.68 -1.92
C VAL A 511 24.76 40.40 -0.83
N GLU A 512 23.85 41.30 -1.19
CA GLU A 512 22.95 41.96 -0.23
C GLU A 512 21.91 41.00 0.34
N LEU A 513 21.24 40.22 -0.52
CA LEU A 513 20.32 39.15 -0.10
C LEU A 513 21.05 38.14 0.79
N GLN A 514 22.22 37.65 0.37
CA GLN A 514 23.03 36.72 1.18
C GLN A 514 23.28 37.27 2.60
N ARG A 515 23.58 38.58 2.73
CA ARG A 515 23.79 39.23 4.02
C ARG A 515 22.50 39.26 4.87
N GLU A 516 21.35 39.52 4.25
CA GLU A 516 20.04 39.47 4.91
C GLU A 516 19.72 38.06 5.42
N LEU A 517 19.82 37.04 4.56
CA LEU A 517 19.52 35.64 4.88
C LEU A 517 20.43 35.11 6.01
N LEU A 518 21.74 35.39 5.93
CA LEU A 518 22.70 35.03 6.98
C LEU A 518 22.37 35.70 8.33
N GLN A 519 21.93 36.97 8.31
CA GLN A 519 21.53 37.67 9.52
C GLN A 519 20.22 37.13 10.09
N ARG A 520 19.22 36.82 9.24
CA ARG A 520 17.92 36.28 9.66
C ARG A 520 18.05 34.90 10.33
N ILE A 521 18.92 34.03 9.80
CA ILE A 521 19.30 32.78 10.45
C ILE A 521 19.98 33.06 11.79
N LYS A 522 21.01 33.93 11.82
CA LYS A 522 21.79 34.21 13.03
C LYS A 522 20.95 34.76 14.19
N SER A 523 19.81 35.42 13.92
CA SER A 523 18.89 35.92 14.95
C SER A 523 17.61 35.10 15.11
N ASP A 524 17.58 33.83 14.64
CA ASP A 524 16.45 32.89 14.72
C ASP A 524 15.09 33.53 14.39
N SER A 525 15.10 34.43 13.39
CA SER A 525 13.98 35.33 13.11
C SER A 525 12.98 34.67 12.15
N PRO A 526 11.68 35.05 12.18
CA PRO A 526 10.67 34.48 11.28
C PRO A 526 11.13 34.48 9.81
N GLY A 527 11.12 33.29 9.18
CA GLY A 527 11.73 33.07 7.87
C GLY A 527 13.18 32.55 7.87
N ALA A 528 13.72 32.15 9.03
CA ALA A 528 15.09 31.65 9.12
C ALA A 528 15.28 30.29 8.42
N LEU A 529 14.30 29.38 8.46
CA LEU A 529 14.39 28.09 7.77
C LEU A 529 14.30 28.27 6.24
N GLU A 530 13.38 29.12 5.81
CA GLU A 530 13.23 29.61 4.44
C GLU A 530 14.54 30.22 3.90
N SER A 531 15.25 30.96 4.75
CA SER A 531 16.57 31.52 4.44
C SER A 531 17.66 30.47 4.25
N LEU A 532 17.61 29.36 4.99
CA LEU A 532 18.57 28.25 4.83
C LEU A 532 18.38 27.56 3.47
N TRP A 533 17.13 27.33 3.04
CA TRP A 533 16.83 26.73 1.75
C TRP A 533 17.33 27.58 0.59
N VAL A 534 17.07 28.90 0.59
CA VAL A 534 17.59 29.79 -0.46
C VAL A 534 19.12 29.90 -0.41
N LEU A 535 19.75 29.99 0.77
CA LEU A 535 21.23 29.93 0.85
C LEU A 535 21.81 28.61 0.35
N ASN A 536 21.08 27.50 0.47
CA ASN A 536 21.48 26.23 -0.13
C ASN A 536 21.42 26.28 -1.67
N ALA A 537 20.30 26.75 -2.24
CA ALA A 537 20.11 26.89 -3.69
C ALA A 537 21.10 27.88 -4.33
N MET A 538 21.42 28.99 -3.63
CA MET A 538 22.47 29.93 -4.04
C MET A 538 23.89 29.32 -4.07
N GLY A 539 24.08 28.08 -3.59
CA GLY A 539 25.40 27.46 -3.40
C GLY A 539 26.16 27.96 -2.17
N GLU A 540 25.53 28.79 -1.32
CA GLU A 540 26.17 29.51 -0.23
C GLU A 540 26.19 28.76 1.11
N LEU A 541 25.52 27.60 1.21
CA LEU A 541 25.74 26.65 2.30
C LEU A 541 27.09 25.93 2.12
N THR A 542 28.18 26.62 2.49
CA THR A 542 29.55 26.10 2.53
C THR A 542 29.80 25.27 3.80
N PRO A 543 30.81 24.37 3.83
CA PRO A 543 31.11 23.55 5.01
C PRO A 543 31.26 24.36 6.31
N GLN A 544 31.98 25.49 6.28
CA GLN A 544 32.14 26.37 7.44
C GLN A 544 30.81 27.00 7.92
N ARG A 545 29.88 27.30 7.02
CA ARG A 545 28.55 27.80 7.40
C ARG A 545 27.66 26.68 7.92
N ALA A 546 27.73 25.50 7.30
CA ALA A 546 27.04 24.30 7.79
C ALA A 546 27.48 23.97 9.23
N ALA A 547 28.79 23.89 9.49
CA ALA A 547 29.37 23.73 10.83
C ALA A 547 28.80 24.74 11.84
N ASN A 548 28.78 26.04 11.49
CA ASN A 548 28.22 27.08 12.34
C ASN A 548 26.70 26.91 12.58
N PHE A 549 25.94 26.45 11.59
CA PHE A 549 24.49 26.26 11.67
C PHE A 549 24.09 24.95 12.36
N LEU A 550 24.95 23.94 12.41
CA LEU A 550 24.77 22.75 13.26
C LEU A 550 24.78 23.09 14.76
N GLN A 551 25.35 24.24 15.15
CA GLN A 551 25.34 24.74 16.54
C GLN A 551 24.18 25.70 16.84
N HIS A 552 23.19 25.81 15.95
CA HIS A 552 22.08 26.76 16.07
C HIS A 552 20.98 26.30 17.06
N SER A 553 20.29 27.22 17.74
CA SER A 553 19.23 26.94 18.73
C SER A 553 18.05 26.14 18.17
N ASN A 554 17.58 26.55 16.99
CA ASN A 554 16.42 25.98 16.32
C ASN A 554 16.70 24.58 15.74
N ALA A 555 16.01 23.57 16.26
CA ALA A 555 16.16 22.18 15.83
C ALA A 555 15.81 21.95 14.35
N ASN A 556 14.83 22.68 13.79
CA ASN A 556 14.50 22.52 12.37
C ASN A 556 15.62 23.02 11.45
N LEU A 557 16.34 24.08 11.84
CA LEU A 557 17.55 24.52 11.12
C LEU A 557 18.65 23.45 11.20
N ARG A 558 18.95 22.90 12.39
CA ARG A 558 19.93 21.81 12.52
C ARG A 558 19.56 20.60 11.66
N ARG A 559 18.30 20.13 11.76
CA ARG A 559 17.75 19.03 10.96
C ARG A 559 17.95 19.26 9.47
N TRP A 560 17.66 20.46 8.98
CA TRP A 560 17.80 20.77 7.55
C TRP A 560 19.25 20.93 7.10
N VAL A 561 20.16 21.45 7.92
CA VAL A 561 21.60 21.41 7.59
C VAL A 561 22.10 19.98 7.48
N VAL A 562 21.72 19.10 8.42
CA VAL A 562 22.06 17.66 8.38
C VAL A 562 21.50 16.99 7.11
N ARG A 563 20.25 17.28 6.73
CA ARG A 563 19.62 16.76 5.49
C ARG A 563 20.34 17.23 4.24
N LEU A 564 20.60 18.53 4.10
CA LEU A 564 21.24 19.11 2.92
C LEU A 564 22.70 18.63 2.74
N LEU A 565 23.41 18.36 3.84
CA LEU A 565 24.71 17.68 3.80
C LEU A 565 24.58 16.23 3.32
N GLY A 566 23.59 15.48 3.82
CA GLY A 566 23.33 14.10 3.41
C GLY A 566 22.88 13.96 1.95
N ASP A 567 22.04 14.88 1.47
CA ASP A 567 21.57 14.95 0.08
C ASP A 567 22.72 15.24 -0.91
N ARG A 568 23.70 16.04 -0.47
CA ARG A 568 24.96 16.29 -1.19
C ARG A 568 26.02 15.18 -0.98
N HIS A 569 25.72 14.14 -0.20
CA HIS A 569 26.67 13.10 0.24
C HIS A 569 27.94 13.66 0.94
N ALA A 570 27.84 14.88 1.50
CA ALA A 570 28.94 15.68 2.01
C ALA A 570 29.05 15.60 3.54
N GLY A 571 29.76 14.59 4.04
CA GLY A 571 30.05 14.47 5.47
C GLY A 571 31.07 15.51 5.98
N ILE A 572 30.79 16.13 7.12
CA ILE A 572 31.72 17.02 7.85
C ILE A 572 31.85 16.56 9.32
N PRO A 573 33.01 16.73 9.99
CA PRO A 573 33.24 16.24 11.36
C PRO A 573 32.21 16.72 12.39
N GLU A 574 31.67 17.93 12.22
CA GLU A 574 30.71 18.56 13.12
C GLU A 574 29.37 17.82 13.18
N LEU A 575 29.07 16.92 12.23
CA LEU A 575 27.94 15.98 12.33
C LEU A 575 28.15 14.93 13.44
N ILE A 576 29.40 14.50 13.65
CA ILE A 576 29.77 13.56 14.73
C ILE A 576 29.67 14.28 16.08
N GLU A 577 30.09 15.54 16.14
CA GLU A 577 29.96 16.41 17.33
C GLU A 577 28.49 16.64 17.68
N LEU A 578 27.66 17.06 16.72
CA LEU A 578 26.23 17.26 16.95
C LEU A 578 25.55 15.97 17.44
N ALA A 579 25.86 14.82 16.83
CA ALA A 579 25.35 13.52 17.26
C ALA A 579 25.70 13.18 18.73
N ALA A 580 26.76 13.75 19.31
CA ALA A 580 27.14 13.54 20.71
C ALA A 580 26.35 14.39 21.73
N GLN A 581 25.59 15.40 21.29
CA GLN A 581 24.93 16.39 22.15
C GLN A 581 23.49 16.75 21.76
N GLU A 582 22.93 16.16 20.70
CA GLU A 582 21.61 16.51 20.16
C GLU A 582 20.45 15.96 20.99
N SER A 583 19.73 16.87 21.64
CA SER A 583 18.52 16.58 22.42
C SER A 583 17.27 16.29 21.58
N ASP A 584 17.17 16.83 20.35
CA ASP A 584 15.99 16.70 19.50
C ASP A 584 16.00 15.38 18.68
N VAL A 585 14.99 14.54 18.91
CA VAL A 585 14.88 13.21 18.29
C VAL A 585 14.62 13.26 16.78
N GLN A 586 14.02 14.33 16.24
CA GLN A 586 13.85 14.50 14.79
C GLN A 586 15.18 14.91 14.12
N VAL A 587 16.06 15.64 14.82
CA VAL A 587 17.44 15.87 14.37
C VAL A 587 18.26 14.58 14.48
N ARG A 588 18.15 13.80 15.58
CA ARG A 588 18.81 12.48 15.71
C ARG A 588 18.38 11.50 14.60
N SER A 589 17.10 11.50 14.23
CA SER A 589 16.57 10.70 13.12
C SER A 589 17.11 11.14 11.75
N GLN A 590 17.22 12.44 11.49
CA GLN A 590 17.86 12.93 10.27
C GLN A 590 19.38 12.71 10.27
N LEU A 591 20.05 12.71 11.43
CA LEU A 591 21.47 12.33 11.56
C LEU A 591 21.67 10.85 11.20
N ALA A 592 20.77 9.95 11.60
CA ALA A 592 20.80 8.55 11.18
C ALA A 592 20.52 8.41 9.66
N ALA A 593 19.53 9.13 9.12
CA ALA A 593 19.27 9.17 7.68
C ALA A 593 20.48 9.67 6.87
N THR A 594 21.15 10.73 7.34
CA THR A 594 22.36 11.28 6.71
C THR A 594 23.56 10.36 6.89
N ALA A 595 23.69 9.65 8.02
CA ALA A 595 24.73 8.64 8.23
C ALA A 595 24.67 7.52 7.18
N LYS A 596 23.48 7.15 6.70
CA LYS A 596 23.25 6.21 5.58
C LYS A 596 23.81 6.70 4.23
N ARG A 597 24.06 8.02 4.07
CA ARG A 597 24.40 8.67 2.78
C ARG A 597 25.87 9.12 2.67
N VAL A 598 26.58 9.26 3.79
CA VAL A 598 27.98 9.76 3.85
C VAL A 598 28.99 8.61 3.89
N GLU A 599 30.30 8.91 3.84
CA GLU A 599 31.38 7.92 3.93
C GLU A 599 31.29 7.10 5.24
N ALA A 600 31.57 5.79 5.15
CA ALA A 600 31.30 4.81 6.20
C ALA A 600 31.95 5.13 7.55
N ASN A 601 33.19 5.63 7.59
CA ASN A 601 33.85 5.96 8.86
C ASN A 601 33.16 7.15 9.57
N LEU A 602 32.66 8.11 8.79
CA LEU A 602 31.92 9.27 9.31
C LEU A 602 30.49 8.88 9.70
N GLY A 603 29.80 8.11 8.86
CA GLY A 603 28.45 7.59 9.14
C GLY A 603 28.40 6.71 10.39
N LEU A 604 29.30 5.73 10.50
CA LEU A 604 29.40 4.86 11.69
C LEU A 604 29.88 5.62 12.93
N SER A 605 30.59 6.75 12.78
CA SER A 605 30.95 7.63 13.91
C SER A 605 29.77 8.49 14.40
N ILE A 606 28.90 8.95 13.49
CA ILE A 606 27.59 9.53 13.87
C ILE A 606 26.78 8.49 14.65
N VAL A 607 26.63 7.27 14.11
CA VAL A 607 25.86 6.20 14.76
C VAL A 607 26.45 5.78 16.11
N ARG A 608 27.79 5.71 16.27
CA ARG A 608 28.47 5.47 17.56
C ARG A 608 28.03 6.47 18.64
N ASN A 609 27.72 7.70 18.28
CA ASN A 609 27.21 8.70 19.22
C ASN A 609 25.68 8.58 19.42
N LEU A 610 24.90 8.33 18.36
CA LEU A 610 23.45 8.15 18.48
C LEU A 610 23.02 6.88 19.24
N LEU A 611 23.85 5.83 19.29
CA LEU A 611 23.57 4.63 20.10
C LEU A 611 23.62 4.87 21.63
N LYS A 612 24.07 6.05 22.07
CA LYS A 612 24.22 6.39 23.50
C LYS A 612 22.94 6.94 24.15
N TYR A 613 21.96 7.38 23.36
CA TYR A 613 20.68 7.88 23.86
C TYR A 613 19.81 6.69 24.26
N THR A 614 19.79 6.38 25.55
CA THR A 614 19.05 5.23 26.10
C THR A 614 17.52 5.35 25.91
N GLU A 615 17.01 6.57 25.83
CA GLU A 615 15.62 6.91 25.55
C GLU A 615 15.17 6.44 24.15
N ASP A 616 16.07 6.52 23.17
CA ASP A 616 15.81 6.11 21.77
C ASP A 616 15.59 4.59 21.64
N GLN A 617 15.86 3.78 22.68
CA GLN A 617 15.49 2.36 22.70
C GLN A 617 13.97 2.13 22.66
N SER A 618 13.19 3.07 23.20
CA SER A 618 11.73 3.00 23.28
C SER A 618 11.00 3.83 22.20
N ASP A 619 11.77 4.55 21.38
CA ASP A 619 11.28 5.44 20.34
C ASP A 619 10.76 4.67 19.11
N PRO A 620 9.65 5.11 18.48
CA PRO A 620 9.01 4.33 17.41
C PRO A 620 9.82 4.15 16.13
N HIS A 621 10.80 5.02 15.81
CA HIS A 621 11.59 4.91 14.56
C HIS A 621 13.10 4.77 14.78
N GLN A 622 13.67 5.37 15.83
CA GLN A 622 15.13 5.48 16.01
C GLN A 622 15.89 4.16 15.99
N PRO A 623 15.46 3.07 16.65
CA PRO A 623 16.16 1.79 16.58
C PRO A 623 16.35 1.29 15.13
N LEU A 624 15.31 1.43 14.29
CA LEU A 624 15.35 1.02 12.90
C LEU A 624 16.12 2.01 12.01
N MET A 625 16.04 3.32 12.27
CA MET A 625 16.88 4.31 11.57
C MET A 625 18.36 4.06 11.80
N LEU A 626 18.76 3.74 13.04
CA LEU A 626 20.13 3.40 13.40
C LEU A 626 20.56 2.06 12.80
N TRP A 627 19.67 1.06 12.75
CA TRP A 627 19.92 -0.17 12.01
C TRP A 627 20.19 0.09 10.52
N TRP A 628 19.31 0.80 9.81
CA TRP A 628 19.47 1.06 8.37
C TRP A 628 20.68 1.94 8.03
N ALA A 629 21.13 2.79 8.97
CA ALA A 629 22.37 3.53 8.84
C ALA A 629 23.62 2.63 8.94
N ILE A 630 23.59 1.56 9.73
CA ILE A 630 24.68 0.56 9.81
C ILE A 630 24.61 -0.40 8.62
N GLU A 631 23.42 -0.86 8.26
CA GLU A 631 23.19 -1.83 7.19
C GLU A 631 23.72 -1.34 5.83
N ALA A 632 23.50 -0.05 5.51
CA ALA A 632 24.04 0.56 4.30
C ALA A 632 25.58 0.55 4.22
N HIS A 633 26.27 0.47 5.37
CA HIS A 633 27.74 0.35 5.46
C HIS A 633 28.21 -1.10 5.66
N ALA A 634 27.32 -2.09 5.66
CA ALA A 634 27.67 -3.47 5.94
C ALA A 634 28.50 -4.15 4.83
N ALA A 635 28.54 -3.58 3.62
CA ALA A 635 29.46 -4.01 2.56
C ALA A 635 30.91 -3.57 2.83
N GLN A 636 31.10 -2.49 3.60
CA GLN A 636 32.39 -1.90 3.97
C GLN A 636 32.93 -2.60 5.22
N THR A 637 33.18 -3.90 5.09
CA THR A 637 33.48 -4.83 6.20
C THR A 637 34.56 -4.33 7.17
N GLN A 638 35.64 -3.71 6.67
CA GLN A 638 36.69 -3.14 7.53
C GLN A 638 36.18 -2.00 8.44
N ALA A 639 35.28 -1.14 7.94
CA ALA A 639 34.69 -0.06 8.72
C ALA A 639 33.74 -0.61 9.81
N ILE A 640 33.00 -1.68 9.50
CA ILE A 640 32.15 -2.40 10.47
C ILE A 640 33.01 -3.10 11.54
N GLN A 641 34.12 -3.74 11.17
CA GLN A 641 35.06 -4.32 12.14
C GLN A 641 35.68 -3.23 13.05
N GLN A 642 36.06 -2.07 12.49
CA GLN A 642 36.57 -0.94 13.28
C GLN A 642 35.49 -0.31 14.18
N PHE A 643 34.23 -0.28 13.73
CA PHE A 643 33.10 0.12 14.56
C PHE A 643 32.90 -0.86 15.73
N ALA A 644 32.77 -2.16 15.44
CA ALA A 644 32.51 -3.23 16.41
C ALA A 644 33.70 -3.56 17.34
N SER A 645 34.91 -3.05 17.05
CA SER A 645 36.10 -3.26 17.90
C SER A 645 36.12 -2.43 19.19
N ASP A 646 35.19 -1.49 19.36
CA ASP A 646 35.03 -0.68 20.57
C ASP A 646 34.20 -1.44 21.63
N PRO A 647 34.80 -1.91 22.75
CA PRO A 647 34.07 -2.73 23.73
C PRO A 647 32.92 -1.97 24.40
N ALA A 648 32.98 -0.64 24.48
CA ALA A 648 31.96 0.17 25.14
C ALA A 648 30.64 0.22 24.35
N LEU A 649 30.67 0.02 23.02
CA LEU A 649 29.46 -0.07 22.21
C LEU A 649 28.60 -1.28 22.60
N TRP A 650 29.21 -2.42 22.92
CA TRP A 650 28.50 -3.67 23.22
C TRP A 650 27.69 -3.65 24.51
N GLU A 651 27.95 -2.67 25.38
CA GLU A 651 27.20 -2.44 26.63
C GLU A 651 26.07 -1.40 26.47
N LEU A 652 25.88 -0.83 25.27
CA LEU A 652 24.80 0.14 25.00
C LEU A 652 23.46 -0.58 24.74
N PRO A 653 22.33 -0.14 25.33
CA PRO A 653 21.04 -0.82 25.18
C PRO A 653 20.59 -1.00 23.73
N LEU A 654 20.79 0.02 22.87
CA LEU A 654 20.47 -0.05 21.43
C LEU A 654 21.38 -1.02 20.65
N MET A 655 22.64 -1.15 21.04
CA MET A 655 23.54 -2.15 20.44
C MET A 655 23.03 -3.57 20.75
N GLN A 656 22.64 -3.79 22.01
CA GLN A 656 22.16 -5.08 22.48
C GLN A 656 20.78 -5.46 21.94
N SER A 657 19.80 -4.55 22.01
CA SER A 657 18.40 -4.84 21.66
C SER A 657 18.05 -4.61 20.18
N THR A 658 19.01 -4.22 19.33
CA THR A 658 18.69 -3.84 17.94
C THR A 658 19.80 -4.09 16.93
N VAL A 659 21.05 -3.76 17.23
CA VAL A 659 22.14 -3.81 16.24
C VAL A 659 22.81 -5.18 16.15
N ALA A 660 23.24 -5.77 17.28
CA ALA A 660 24.11 -6.94 17.28
C ALA A 660 23.49 -8.15 16.55
N GLU A 661 22.25 -8.49 16.90
CA GLU A 661 21.46 -9.56 16.28
C GLU A 661 21.31 -9.32 14.76
N ARG A 662 20.80 -8.15 14.36
CA ARG A 662 20.58 -7.80 12.94
C ARG A 662 21.85 -7.77 12.11
N LEU A 663 22.96 -7.29 12.68
CA LEU A 663 24.24 -7.22 11.99
C LEU A 663 24.77 -8.63 11.68
N MET A 664 24.70 -9.55 12.64
CA MET A 664 24.99 -10.96 12.36
C MET A 664 23.99 -11.55 11.36
N GLN A 665 22.69 -11.27 11.53
CA GLN A 665 21.65 -11.76 10.64
C GLN A 665 21.91 -11.37 9.18
N ARG A 666 22.36 -10.15 8.92
CA ARG A 666 22.67 -9.66 7.56
C ARG A 666 23.84 -10.39 6.92
N TYR A 667 24.90 -10.71 7.68
CA TYR A 667 26.02 -11.48 7.14
C TYR A 667 25.67 -12.96 6.96
N ALA A 668 25.02 -13.58 7.94
CA ALA A 668 24.62 -14.97 7.87
C ALA A 668 23.57 -15.24 6.75
N ALA A 669 22.62 -14.32 6.52
CA ALA A 669 21.49 -14.54 5.61
C ALA A 669 21.86 -14.65 4.12
N SER A 670 23.07 -14.26 3.71
CA SER A 670 23.56 -14.47 2.34
C SER A 670 24.15 -15.88 2.12
N GLY A 671 24.59 -16.53 3.20
CA GLY A 671 25.29 -17.82 3.16
C GLY A 671 26.64 -17.83 2.43
N THR A 672 27.20 -16.67 2.03
CA THR A 672 28.47 -16.66 1.29
C THR A 672 29.67 -16.88 2.21
N PRO A 673 30.75 -17.56 1.77
CA PRO A 673 31.95 -17.72 2.58
C PRO A 673 32.59 -16.39 3.02
N ALA A 674 32.44 -15.32 2.23
CA ALA A 674 32.99 -14.00 2.54
C ALA A 674 32.22 -13.27 3.65
N ASP A 675 30.88 -13.40 3.66
CA ASP A 675 30.03 -12.88 4.73
C ASP A 675 30.11 -13.77 5.99
N LEU A 676 30.21 -15.09 5.85
CA LEU A 676 30.42 -16.01 6.97
C LEU A 676 31.75 -15.76 7.69
N GLU A 677 32.82 -15.35 6.99
CA GLU A 677 34.03 -14.86 7.67
C GLU A 677 33.77 -13.55 8.45
N GLN A 678 32.84 -12.68 8.01
CA GLN A 678 32.45 -11.52 8.84
C GLN A 678 31.71 -11.94 10.11
N CYS A 679 30.85 -12.96 10.03
CA CYS A 679 30.24 -13.57 11.22
C CYS A 679 31.33 -14.04 12.22
N VAL A 680 32.35 -14.73 11.71
CA VAL A 680 33.51 -15.17 12.51
C VAL A 680 34.26 -13.99 13.13
N GLN A 681 34.48 -12.89 12.39
CA GLN A 681 35.14 -11.71 12.95
C GLN A 681 34.28 -10.98 14.00
N LEU A 682 32.96 -10.89 13.82
CA LEU A 682 32.06 -10.33 14.84
C LEU A 682 32.10 -11.15 16.15
N LEU A 683 32.10 -12.49 16.06
CA LEU A 683 32.22 -13.37 17.24
C LEU A 683 33.55 -13.19 17.99
N LYS A 684 34.63 -12.89 17.26
CA LYS A 684 35.96 -12.56 17.82
C LYS A 684 35.99 -11.17 18.48
N LEU A 685 35.30 -10.18 17.91
CA LEU A 685 35.24 -8.80 18.42
C LEU A 685 34.29 -8.62 19.62
N ALA A 686 33.23 -9.43 19.71
CA ALA A 686 32.30 -9.42 20.84
C ALA A 686 33.05 -9.66 22.17
N PRO A 687 32.98 -8.74 23.15
CA PRO A 687 33.89 -8.72 24.31
C PRO A 687 33.56 -9.80 25.35
N ASN A 688 32.27 -10.12 25.53
CA ASN A 688 31.79 -11.02 26.60
C ASN A 688 30.84 -12.11 26.07
N GLY A 689 30.40 -13.01 26.95
CA GLY A 689 29.52 -14.13 26.58
C GLY A 689 28.15 -13.70 26.07
N ALA A 690 27.52 -12.72 26.72
CA ALA A 690 26.20 -12.21 26.31
C ALA A 690 26.26 -11.48 24.96
N SER A 691 27.33 -10.73 24.68
CA SER A 691 27.57 -10.14 23.35
C SER A 691 27.65 -11.20 22.25
N ARG A 692 28.30 -12.35 22.51
CA ARG A 692 28.35 -13.48 21.56
C ARG A 692 27.01 -14.19 21.44
N GLU A 693 26.25 -14.29 22.53
CA GLU A 693 24.92 -14.89 22.53
C GLU A 693 23.93 -14.11 21.66
N LEU A 694 23.94 -12.77 21.71
CA LEU A 694 23.14 -11.90 20.83
C LEU A 694 23.55 -12.03 19.36
N LEU A 695 24.84 -12.22 19.07
CA LEU A 695 25.30 -12.52 17.73
C LEU A 695 24.78 -13.88 17.26
N VAL A 696 24.96 -14.95 18.04
CA VAL A 696 24.48 -16.29 17.66
C VAL A 696 22.96 -16.31 17.50
N GLU A 697 22.20 -15.54 18.27
CA GLU A 697 20.77 -15.33 18.02
C GLU A 697 20.50 -14.79 16.61
N GLY A 698 21.21 -13.73 16.20
CA GLY A 698 21.11 -13.19 14.83
C GLY A 698 21.45 -14.20 13.73
N LEU A 699 22.41 -15.10 14.00
CA LEU A 699 22.73 -16.20 13.10
C LEU A 699 21.61 -17.26 13.06
N ASN A 700 20.97 -17.55 14.18
CA ASN A 700 19.80 -18.43 14.27
C ASN A 700 18.61 -17.85 13.48
N GLN A 701 18.38 -16.53 13.57
CA GLN A 701 17.33 -15.83 12.82
C GLN A 701 17.60 -15.82 11.31
N ALA A 702 18.86 -15.75 10.87
CA ALA A 702 19.22 -15.81 9.45
C ALA A 702 18.94 -17.17 8.79
N PHE A 703 19.10 -18.26 9.56
CA PHE A 703 18.88 -19.63 9.10
C PHE A 703 17.56 -20.24 9.58
N GLN A 704 16.63 -19.44 10.12
CA GLN A 704 15.33 -19.93 10.58
C GLN A 704 14.52 -20.49 9.39
N GLY A 705 14.36 -21.82 9.35
CA GLY A 705 13.69 -22.52 8.25
C GLY A 705 14.50 -22.61 6.96
N ARG A 706 15.83 -22.46 7.03
CA ARG A 706 16.77 -22.62 5.89
C ARG A 706 17.81 -23.68 6.22
N THR A 707 18.33 -24.38 5.21
CA THR A 707 19.46 -25.30 5.39
C THR A 707 20.73 -24.53 5.67
N LEU A 708 21.49 -24.90 6.71
CA LEU A 708 22.81 -24.32 6.95
C LEU A 708 23.75 -24.58 5.74
N PRO A 709 24.48 -23.56 5.24
CA PRO A 709 25.63 -23.78 4.38
C PRO A 709 26.78 -24.42 5.20
N PRO A 710 27.85 -24.93 4.55
CA PRO A 710 29.07 -25.31 5.26
C PRO A 710 29.60 -24.11 6.07
N LEU A 711 29.64 -24.27 7.40
CA LEU A 711 30.08 -23.22 8.32
C LEU A 711 31.59 -23.29 8.61
N PRO A 712 32.23 -22.17 8.97
CA PRO A 712 33.56 -22.18 9.59
C PRO A 712 33.51 -22.73 11.02
N ASP A 713 34.57 -23.42 11.45
CA ASP A 713 34.72 -24.00 12.79
C ASP A 713 34.38 -23.03 13.94
N GLU A 714 34.72 -21.74 13.83
CA GLU A 714 34.37 -20.72 14.83
C GLU A 714 32.85 -20.51 14.98
N ILE A 715 32.07 -20.63 13.90
CA ILE A 715 30.61 -20.52 13.96
C ILE A 715 30.02 -21.82 14.53
N ASP A 716 30.47 -22.98 14.06
CA ASP A 716 29.97 -24.27 14.56
C ASP A 716 30.18 -24.40 16.08
N ARG A 717 31.38 -24.08 16.59
CA ARG A 717 31.65 -24.07 18.04
C ARG A 717 30.84 -23.03 18.81
N ALA A 718 30.50 -21.89 18.19
CA ALA A 718 29.63 -20.88 18.81
C ALA A 718 28.17 -21.35 18.89
N LEU A 719 27.67 -22.01 17.84
CA LEU A 719 26.37 -22.67 17.82
C LEU A 719 26.31 -23.81 18.83
N GLU A 720 27.28 -24.73 18.85
CA GLU A 720 27.36 -25.82 19.83
C GLU A 720 27.33 -25.31 21.27
N ALA A 721 28.09 -24.25 21.59
CA ALA A 721 28.09 -23.63 22.91
C ALA A 721 26.74 -22.97 23.26
N TYR A 722 26.13 -22.25 22.31
CA TYR A 722 24.80 -21.63 22.47
C TYR A 722 23.71 -22.69 22.70
N HIS A 723 23.76 -23.80 21.96
CA HIS A 723 22.86 -24.94 22.13
C HIS A 723 23.07 -25.60 23.50
N ALA A 724 24.31 -25.93 23.87
CA ALA A 724 24.61 -26.55 25.16
C ALA A 724 24.16 -25.68 26.35
N ALA A 725 24.31 -24.36 26.26
CA ALA A 725 23.85 -23.41 27.28
C ALA A 725 22.32 -23.38 27.46
N ARG A 726 21.56 -23.74 26.42
CA ARG A 726 20.08 -23.87 26.44
C ARG A 726 19.59 -25.26 26.79
N GLY A 727 20.50 -26.23 26.97
CA GLY A 727 20.18 -27.62 27.25
C GLY A 727 19.18 -28.18 26.26
N GLU A 728 17.99 -28.54 26.76
CA GLU A 728 16.96 -29.21 25.98
C GLU A 728 16.41 -28.36 24.82
N ALA A 729 16.21 -27.06 25.02
CA ALA A 729 15.80 -26.14 23.95
C ALA A 729 16.91 -25.92 22.90
N GLY A 730 18.18 -26.15 23.27
CA GLY A 730 19.30 -26.11 22.34
C GLY A 730 19.30 -27.26 21.34
N ILE A 731 18.93 -28.47 21.78
CA ILE A 731 18.82 -29.65 20.92
C ILE A 731 17.75 -29.45 19.85
N VAL A 732 16.60 -28.87 20.23
CA VAL A 732 15.52 -28.49 19.30
C VAL A 732 16.03 -27.57 18.19
N LEU A 733 16.80 -26.54 18.54
CA LEU A 733 17.32 -25.57 17.57
C LEU A 733 18.38 -26.20 16.66
N ALA A 734 19.31 -26.98 17.23
CA ALA A 734 20.34 -27.68 16.48
C ALA A 734 19.73 -28.63 15.42
N VAL A 735 18.65 -29.32 15.76
CA VAL A 735 17.91 -30.15 14.79
C VAL A 735 17.23 -29.28 13.72
N LYS A 736 16.56 -28.18 14.08
CA LYS A 736 15.91 -27.24 13.12
C LYS A 736 16.90 -26.66 12.10
N GLN A 737 18.15 -26.45 12.49
CA GLN A 737 19.22 -25.92 11.64
C GLN A 737 19.92 -26.98 10.78
N GLY A 738 19.76 -28.26 11.11
CA GLY A 738 20.37 -29.37 10.37
C GLY A 738 21.66 -29.95 10.97
N ASN A 739 22.00 -29.65 12.23
CA ASN A 739 23.19 -30.18 12.87
C ASN A 739 23.02 -31.69 13.18
N GLN A 740 23.56 -32.52 12.28
CA GLN A 740 23.42 -33.97 12.30
C GLN A 740 24.03 -34.63 13.55
N SER A 741 24.94 -33.98 14.27
CA SER A 741 25.53 -34.53 15.51
C SER A 741 24.50 -34.74 16.62
N GLN A 742 23.47 -33.88 16.67
CA GLN A 742 22.43 -33.89 17.70
C GLN A 742 21.25 -34.81 17.35
N TYR A 743 21.19 -35.32 16.12
CA TYR A 743 20.01 -36.04 15.61
C TYR A 743 19.73 -37.34 16.38
N ASP A 744 20.75 -38.10 16.79
CA ASP A 744 20.54 -39.37 17.50
C ASP A 744 20.12 -39.18 18.96
N ASP A 745 20.63 -38.15 19.66
CA ASP A 745 20.15 -37.80 21.01
C ASP A 745 18.73 -37.23 20.96
N ALA A 746 18.44 -36.36 19.99
CA ALA A 746 17.09 -35.86 19.74
C ALA A 746 16.09 -36.98 19.45
N VAL A 747 16.46 -37.99 18.63
CA VAL A 747 15.62 -39.18 18.42
C VAL A 747 15.44 -40.00 19.71
N ALA A 748 16.48 -40.16 20.53
CA ALA A 748 16.36 -40.84 21.81
C ALA A 748 15.39 -40.11 22.76
N LYS A 749 15.53 -38.78 22.89
CA LYS A 749 14.65 -37.92 23.70
C LYS A 749 13.20 -37.88 23.20
N LEU A 750 12.97 -37.96 21.89
CA LEU A 750 11.62 -38.06 21.31
C LEU A 750 10.91 -39.37 21.70
N VAL A 751 11.65 -40.48 21.80
CA VAL A 751 11.13 -41.80 22.17
C VAL A 751 10.93 -41.95 23.68
N ASP A 752 11.85 -41.40 24.50
CA ASP A 752 11.76 -41.52 25.95
C ASP A 752 10.50 -40.83 26.51
N ARG A 753 9.77 -41.53 27.38
CA ARG A 753 8.56 -41.03 28.04
C ARG A 753 8.82 -40.39 29.40
N GLN A 754 10.06 -40.37 29.88
CA GLN A 754 10.48 -39.59 31.05
C GLN A 754 10.88 -38.15 30.71
N VAL A 755 11.17 -37.87 29.43
CA VAL A 755 11.43 -36.53 28.90
C VAL A 755 10.13 -35.73 28.84
N ASP A 756 10.21 -34.42 29.10
CA ASP A 756 9.05 -33.53 29.09
C ASP A 756 8.27 -33.57 27.76
N LEU A 757 6.94 -33.50 27.87
CA LEU A 757 6.06 -33.58 26.72
C LEU A 757 6.21 -32.37 25.78
N GLY A 758 6.45 -31.18 26.32
CA GLY A 758 6.73 -29.98 25.54
C GLY A 758 7.99 -30.15 24.70
N LEU A 759 9.09 -30.61 25.31
CA LEU A 759 10.31 -30.91 24.56
C LEU A 759 10.07 -31.96 23.46
N ARG A 760 9.39 -33.07 23.77
CA ARG A 760 9.10 -34.12 22.77
C ARG A 760 8.31 -33.57 21.59
N ILE A 761 7.37 -32.64 21.83
CA ILE A 761 6.62 -31.93 20.78
C ILE A 761 7.55 -31.03 19.96
N GLU A 762 8.43 -30.27 20.59
CA GLU A 762 9.37 -29.39 19.88
C GLU A 762 10.41 -30.15 19.05
N ILE A 763 10.94 -31.26 19.56
CA ILE A 763 11.86 -32.15 18.81
C ILE A 763 11.12 -32.79 17.63
N ALA A 764 9.87 -33.22 17.80
CA ALA A 764 9.06 -33.73 16.69
C ALA A 764 8.92 -32.67 15.59
N SER A 765 8.57 -31.43 15.97
CA SER A 765 8.47 -30.29 15.05
C SER A 765 9.81 -29.92 14.42
N ALA A 766 10.94 -30.16 15.09
CA ALA A 766 12.28 -29.89 14.54
C ALA A 766 12.64 -30.86 13.41
N PHE A 767 12.34 -32.14 13.57
CA PHE A 767 12.42 -33.13 12.48
C PHE A 767 11.35 -32.91 11.39
N GLY A 768 10.30 -32.15 11.69
CA GLY A 768 9.35 -31.56 10.73
C GLY A 768 9.86 -30.31 9.99
N ILE A 769 11.11 -29.89 10.23
CA ILE A 769 11.83 -28.84 9.49
C ILE A 769 13.08 -29.42 8.82
N SER A 770 13.82 -30.29 9.51
CA SER A 770 15.02 -30.95 8.99
C SER A 770 14.88 -32.48 9.00
N PRO A 771 14.54 -33.12 7.86
CA PRO A 771 14.18 -34.54 7.82
C PRO A 771 15.34 -35.50 8.13
N TYR A 772 15.13 -36.40 9.10
CA TYR A 772 16.05 -37.48 9.42
C TYR A 772 15.41 -38.89 9.33
N PRO A 773 15.96 -39.86 8.58
CA PRO A 773 15.33 -41.17 8.36
C PRO A 773 15.06 -42.01 9.61
N LYS A 774 15.85 -41.89 10.70
CA LYS A 774 15.51 -42.58 11.96
C LYS A 774 14.30 -41.92 12.63
N ALA A 775 14.28 -40.58 12.67
CA ALA A 775 13.16 -39.81 13.21
C ALA A 775 11.85 -40.09 12.46
N MET A 776 11.90 -40.26 11.13
CA MET A 776 10.72 -40.61 10.32
C MET A 776 9.93 -41.80 10.88
N ASN A 777 10.63 -42.88 11.28
CA ASN A 777 9.99 -44.10 11.79
C ASN A 777 9.37 -43.87 13.17
N VAL A 778 10.00 -43.04 14.02
CA VAL A 778 9.47 -42.64 15.33
C VAL A 778 8.25 -41.73 15.16
N LEU A 779 8.36 -40.69 14.32
CA LEU A 779 7.25 -39.79 13.98
C LEU A 779 6.06 -40.57 13.41
N LEU A 780 6.30 -41.58 12.56
CA LEU A 780 5.23 -42.42 12.01
C LEU A 780 4.55 -43.25 13.10
N SER A 781 5.31 -43.84 14.03
CA SER A 781 4.76 -44.60 15.16
C SER A 781 4.01 -43.71 16.19
N LEU A 782 4.40 -42.45 16.34
CA LEU A 782 3.70 -41.47 17.17
C LEU A 782 2.41 -41.00 16.48
N ALA A 783 2.49 -40.69 15.18
CA ALA A 783 1.37 -40.26 14.36
C ALA A 783 0.25 -41.30 14.30
N THR A 784 0.59 -42.59 14.14
CA THR A 784 -0.38 -43.69 14.14
C THR A 784 -0.73 -44.24 15.52
N GLY A 785 -0.49 -43.47 16.60
CA GLY A 785 -1.15 -43.69 17.89
C GLY A 785 -0.82 -45.02 18.58
N GLY A 786 0.36 -45.09 19.21
CA GLY A 786 0.54 -45.96 20.36
C GLY A 786 -0.39 -45.51 21.51
N ALA A 787 -1.06 -46.45 22.19
CA ALA A 787 -2.12 -46.18 23.17
C ALA A 787 -1.67 -45.53 24.51
N ALA A 788 -0.54 -44.81 24.50
CA ALA A 788 0.06 -44.14 25.65
C ALA A 788 0.83 -42.85 25.29
N ASP A 789 0.64 -42.31 24.07
CA ASP A 789 1.17 -41.01 23.65
C ASP A 789 0.02 -39.98 23.50
N THR A 790 0.33 -38.68 23.61
CA THR A 790 -0.71 -37.65 23.79
C THR A 790 -1.19 -37.01 22.48
N PRO A 791 -2.44 -36.49 22.41
CA PRO A 791 -2.96 -35.83 21.22
C PRO A 791 -2.14 -34.62 20.72
N ALA A 792 -1.39 -33.94 21.60
CA ALA A 792 -0.53 -32.83 21.19
C ALA A 792 0.69 -33.33 20.41
N LEU A 793 1.38 -34.37 20.93
CA LEU A 793 2.53 -34.99 20.26
C LEU A 793 2.11 -35.73 18.99
N GLN A 794 0.99 -36.46 19.02
CA GLN A 794 0.45 -37.14 17.84
C GLN A 794 0.14 -36.15 16.71
N ARG A 795 -0.41 -34.96 17.00
CA ARG A 795 -0.70 -33.93 16.00
C ARG A 795 0.57 -33.42 15.32
N VAL A 796 1.58 -33.07 16.10
CA VAL A 796 2.85 -32.54 15.58
C VAL A 796 3.64 -33.62 14.84
N ALA A 797 3.59 -34.87 15.29
CA ALA A 797 4.16 -35.99 14.56
C ALA A 797 3.51 -36.17 13.17
N ILE A 798 2.17 -36.12 13.10
CA ILE A 798 1.41 -36.14 11.84
C ILE A 798 1.86 -34.99 10.91
N GLN A 799 1.92 -33.76 11.40
CA GLN A 799 2.31 -32.58 10.60
C GLN A 799 3.77 -32.67 10.12
N SER A 800 4.68 -33.13 10.98
CA SER A 800 6.13 -33.21 10.72
C SER A 800 6.49 -34.25 9.64
N LEU A 801 5.67 -35.29 9.48
CA LEU A 801 5.83 -36.27 8.41
C LEU A 801 5.63 -35.69 7.00
N SER A 802 5.05 -34.49 6.85
CA SER A 802 4.78 -33.89 5.54
C SER A 802 6.03 -33.62 4.70
N LEU A 803 7.19 -33.34 5.29
CA LEU A 803 8.45 -33.17 4.55
C LEU A 803 9.00 -34.48 3.97
N TYR A 804 8.75 -35.61 4.61
CA TYR A 804 9.33 -36.90 4.24
C TYR A 804 8.59 -37.54 3.06
N ASP A 805 9.24 -37.74 1.91
CA ASP A 805 8.62 -38.48 0.80
C ASP A 805 8.90 -40.00 0.90
N ASP A 806 8.18 -40.68 1.81
CA ASP A 806 8.13 -42.14 1.86
C ASP A 806 6.67 -42.63 1.68
N PRO A 807 6.37 -43.47 0.67
CA PRO A 807 5.00 -43.90 0.38
C PRO A 807 4.34 -44.71 1.51
N LYS A 808 5.09 -45.19 2.51
CA LYS A 808 4.52 -45.82 3.72
C LYS A 808 3.72 -44.83 4.56
N ILE A 809 4.13 -43.55 4.58
CA ILE A 809 3.52 -42.50 5.42
C ILE A 809 2.03 -42.34 5.13
N PRO A 810 1.59 -42.04 3.89
CA PRO A 810 0.17 -41.86 3.62
C PRO A 810 -0.65 -43.13 3.86
N GLN A 811 -0.07 -44.30 3.56
CA GLN A 811 -0.73 -45.60 3.75
C GLN A 811 -0.97 -45.92 5.24
N ALA A 812 -0.02 -45.57 6.12
CA ALA A 812 -0.12 -45.79 7.55
C ALA A 812 -1.07 -44.79 8.23
N ILE A 813 -0.99 -43.50 7.89
CA ILE A 813 -1.91 -42.46 8.38
C ILE A 813 -3.36 -42.81 7.98
N ALA A 814 -3.59 -43.18 6.72
CA ALA A 814 -4.91 -43.54 6.22
C ALA A 814 -5.54 -44.73 6.98
N ARG A 815 -4.79 -45.82 7.18
CA ARG A 815 -5.24 -47.00 7.94
C ARG A 815 -5.49 -46.71 9.42
N ALA A 816 -4.78 -45.75 9.99
CA ALA A 816 -4.91 -45.37 11.39
C ALA A 816 -6.15 -44.51 11.68
N PHE A 817 -6.82 -43.92 10.67
CA PHE A 817 -7.99 -43.06 10.89
C PHE A 817 -9.13 -43.75 11.66
N ASP A 818 -9.49 -44.98 11.31
CA ASP A 818 -10.61 -45.70 11.94
C ASP A 818 -10.26 -46.40 13.27
N SER A 819 -9.02 -46.25 13.77
CA SER A 819 -8.51 -47.05 14.88
C SER A 819 -7.65 -46.29 15.89
N GLN A 820 -6.67 -45.51 15.44
CA GLN A 820 -5.61 -44.95 16.29
C GLN A 820 -5.45 -43.41 16.18
N ILE A 821 -6.08 -42.77 15.18
CA ILE A 821 -6.17 -41.31 15.04
C ILE A 821 -7.60 -40.88 15.37
N SER A 822 -7.80 -40.40 16.61
CA SER A 822 -9.11 -39.95 17.11
C SER A 822 -9.70 -38.83 16.24
N GLY A 823 -11.03 -38.78 16.14
CA GLY A 823 -11.72 -37.62 15.55
C GLY A 823 -11.63 -36.36 16.43
N GLU A 824 -11.30 -36.53 17.71
CA GLU A 824 -11.15 -35.44 18.67
C GLU A 824 -9.81 -34.68 18.47
N HIS A 825 -9.69 -33.52 19.13
CA HIS A 825 -8.48 -32.69 19.17
C HIS A 825 -7.88 -32.32 17.79
N ASN A 826 -8.68 -32.36 16.72
CA ASN A 826 -8.30 -32.07 15.33
C ASN A 826 -7.20 -32.98 14.76
N LEU A 827 -7.06 -34.21 15.27
CA LEU A 827 -6.03 -35.16 14.81
C LEU A 827 -6.31 -35.65 13.37
N ARG A 828 -7.53 -36.13 13.09
CA ARG A 828 -7.94 -36.51 11.71
C ARG A 828 -7.77 -35.35 10.73
N ALA A 829 -8.19 -34.13 11.11
CA ALA A 829 -8.00 -32.92 10.29
C ALA A 829 -6.53 -32.65 9.94
N SER A 830 -5.62 -32.87 10.88
CA SER A 830 -4.17 -32.73 10.66
C SER A 830 -3.62 -33.82 9.74
N GLY A 831 -4.16 -35.05 9.85
CA GLY A 831 -3.88 -36.14 8.92
C GLY A 831 -4.33 -35.82 7.50
N CYS A 832 -5.55 -35.30 7.34
CA CYS A 832 -6.08 -34.84 6.05
C CYS A 832 -5.20 -33.74 5.43
N ARG A 833 -4.71 -32.77 6.22
CA ARG A 833 -3.76 -31.74 5.74
C ARG A 833 -2.43 -32.31 5.27
N THR A 834 -1.89 -33.28 6.01
CA THR A 834 -0.64 -33.97 5.68
C THR A 834 -0.78 -34.82 4.41
N LEU A 835 -1.88 -35.59 4.29
CA LEU A 835 -2.14 -36.38 3.08
C LEU A 835 -2.38 -35.51 1.84
N ALA A 836 -2.97 -34.33 2.00
CA ALA A 836 -3.23 -33.41 0.89
C ALA A 836 -2.00 -32.61 0.42
N THR A 837 -0.78 -32.86 0.91
CA THR A 837 0.42 -32.14 0.43
C THR A 837 0.98 -32.66 -0.89
N ARG A 838 0.79 -33.92 -1.27
CA ARG A 838 1.33 -34.50 -2.52
C ARG A 838 0.23 -35.20 -3.31
N ALA A 839 0.26 -35.15 -4.64
CA ALA A 839 -0.78 -35.74 -5.50
C ALA A 839 -0.97 -37.25 -5.24
N SER A 840 0.14 -37.99 -5.10
CA SER A 840 0.14 -39.42 -4.76
C SER A 840 -0.42 -39.73 -3.38
N TRP A 841 -0.30 -38.81 -2.41
CA TRP A 841 -0.82 -38.94 -1.06
C TRP A 841 -2.30 -38.52 -0.98
N ALA A 842 -2.69 -37.51 -1.76
CA ALA A 842 -4.07 -37.05 -1.92
C ALA A 842 -4.97 -38.16 -2.48
N LEU A 843 -4.47 -38.95 -3.44
CA LEU A 843 -5.15 -40.15 -3.93
C LEU A 843 -5.45 -41.17 -2.81
N VAL A 844 -4.57 -41.32 -1.83
CA VAL A 844 -4.81 -42.22 -0.68
C VAL A 844 -5.93 -41.67 0.22
N LEU A 845 -5.90 -40.36 0.53
CA LEU A 845 -6.99 -39.71 1.28
C LEU A 845 -8.34 -39.83 0.57
N LEU A 846 -8.36 -39.52 -0.73
CA LEU A 846 -9.57 -39.58 -1.56
C LEU A 846 -10.09 -41.01 -1.71
N ASN A 847 -9.22 -42.01 -1.75
CA ASN A 847 -9.63 -43.41 -1.75
C ASN A 847 -10.45 -43.76 -0.49
N GLU A 848 -10.00 -43.34 0.70
CA GLU A 848 -10.72 -43.63 1.95
C GLU A 848 -12.04 -42.85 2.07
N ILE A 849 -12.14 -41.66 1.47
CA ILE A 849 -13.39 -40.88 1.39
C ILE A 849 -14.37 -41.53 0.40
N ASN A 850 -13.92 -41.87 -0.81
CA ASN A 850 -14.76 -42.47 -1.86
C ASN A 850 -15.23 -43.90 -1.52
N HIS A 851 -14.50 -44.62 -0.66
CA HIS A 851 -14.92 -45.89 -0.07
C HIS A 851 -15.65 -45.74 1.28
N TRP A 852 -16.11 -44.53 1.63
CA TRP A 852 -16.98 -44.21 2.78
C TRP A 852 -16.40 -44.55 4.16
N ARG A 853 -15.08 -44.70 4.28
CA ARG A 853 -14.39 -44.88 5.57
C ARG A 853 -14.25 -43.54 6.29
N LEU A 854 -13.76 -42.53 5.56
CA LEU A 854 -13.85 -41.14 5.98
C LEU A 854 -15.16 -40.50 5.49
N LYS A 855 -15.88 -39.83 6.39
CA LYS A 855 -17.02 -39.00 6.01
C LYS A 855 -16.50 -37.71 5.38
N LYS A 856 -17.04 -37.33 4.21
CA LYS A 856 -16.78 -36.02 3.58
C LYS A 856 -17.09 -34.80 4.47
N GLN A 857 -17.92 -34.98 5.50
CA GLN A 857 -18.28 -33.96 6.50
C GLN A 857 -17.15 -33.67 7.49
N ASP A 858 -16.26 -34.64 7.72
CA ASP A 858 -15.19 -34.56 8.72
C ASP A 858 -13.89 -33.97 8.11
N ILE A 859 -13.92 -33.58 6.84
CA ILE A 859 -12.76 -33.07 6.07
C ILE A 859 -12.73 -31.53 6.14
N PRO A 860 -11.62 -30.90 6.59
CA PRO A 860 -11.53 -29.44 6.68
C PRO A 860 -11.69 -28.72 5.33
N ALA A 861 -12.32 -27.54 5.34
CA ALA A 861 -12.55 -26.74 4.13
C ALA A 861 -11.25 -26.37 3.40
N ASP A 862 -10.17 -26.06 4.12
CA ASP A 862 -8.84 -25.77 3.56
C ASP A 862 -8.22 -26.99 2.87
N VAL A 863 -8.53 -28.20 3.33
CA VAL A 863 -8.11 -29.45 2.69
C VAL A 863 -8.93 -29.68 1.41
N VAL A 864 -10.25 -29.50 1.44
CA VAL A 864 -11.09 -29.61 0.23
C VAL A 864 -10.65 -28.58 -0.83
N GLN A 865 -10.32 -27.36 -0.40
CA GLN A 865 -9.79 -26.32 -1.28
C GLN A 865 -8.44 -26.73 -1.89
N ARG A 866 -7.46 -27.16 -1.07
CA ARG A 866 -6.15 -27.63 -1.56
C ARG A 866 -6.30 -28.79 -2.54
N LEU A 867 -7.16 -29.78 -2.23
CA LEU A 867 -7.43 -30.92 -3.08
C LEU A 867 -7.96 -30.50 -4.47
N ARG A 868 -8.80 -29.45 -4.53
CA ARG A 868 -9.28 -28.85 -5.79
C ARG A 868 -8.24 -28.04 -6.57
N THR A 869 -7.06 -27.77 -6.00
CA THR A 869 -5.96 -27.05 -6.69
C THR A 869 -4.90 -27.94 -7.33
N PHE A 870 -4.99 -29.27 -7.19
CA PHE A 870 -4.12 -30.20 -7.94
C PHE A 870 -4.48 -30.27 -9.43
N SER A 871 -3.47 -30.32 -10.29
CA SER A 871 -3.63 -30.49 -11.75
C SER A 871 -3.48 -31.94 -12.23
N ASP A 872 -3.23 -32.91 -11.34
CA ASP A 872 -3.19 -34.34 -11.69
C ASP A 872 -4.61 -34.83 -12.05
N PRO A 873 -4.87 -35.37 -13.26
CA PRO A 873 -6.21 -35.77 -13.69
C PRO A 873 -6.88 -36.82 -12.78
N LYS A 874 -6.11 -37.72 -12.16
CA LYS A 874 -6.65 -38.75 -11.24
C LYS A 874 -7.07 -38.13 -9.91
N VAL A 875 -6.33 -37.13 -9.43
CA VAL A 875 -6.71 -36.37 -8.24
C VAL A 875 -7.98 -35.57 -8.52
N VAL A 876 -8.07 -34.91 -9.69
CA VAL A 876 -9.28 -34.18 -10.12
C VAL A 876 -10.50 -35.10 -10.18
N GLU A 877 -10.39 -36.26 -10.85
CA GLU A 877 -11.48 -37.25 -10.93
C GLU A 877 -11.91 -37.73 -9.53
N ALA A 878 -10.96 -38.11 -8.67
CA ALA A 878 -11.25 -38.59 -7.33
C ALA A 878 -11.83 -37.49 -6.39
N VAL A 879 -11.48 -36.21 -6.62
CA VAL A 879 -12.08 -35.04 -5.94
C VAL A 879 -13.50 -34.76 -6.42
N GLU A 880 -13.76 -34.84 -7.74
CA GLU A 880 -15.13 -34.73 -8.28
C GLU A 880 -16.02 -35.86 -7.76
N GLN A 881 -15.49 -37.08 -7.60
CA GLN A 881 -16.21 -38.19 -6.97
C GLN A 881 -16.54 -37.94 -5.48
N ALA A 882 -15.58 -37.42 -4.72
CA ALA A 882 -15.72 -37.24 -3.26
C ALA A 882 -16.59 -36.03 -2.86
N PHE A 883 -16.43 -34.92 -3.57
CA PHE A 883 -16.98 -33.60 -3.20
C PHE A 883 -17.85 -32.96 -4.28
N GLY A 884 -18.07 -33.64 -5.41
CA GLY A 884 -18.70 -33.05 -6.59
C GLY A 884 -17.77 -32.09 -7.33
N LYS A 885 -18.23 -31.58 -8.48
CA LYS A 885 -17.54 -30.53 -9.24
C LYS A 885 -17.35 -29.26 -8.39
N PRO A 886 -16.37 -28.39 -8.69
CA PRO A 886 -16.30 -27.07 -8.09
C PRO A 886 -17.61 -26.32 -8.31
N ALA A 887 -18.01 -25.48 -7.34
CA ALA A 887 -19.06 -24.50 -7.59
C ALA A 887 -18.53 -23.46 -8.59
N GLU A 888 -19.37 -23.06 -9.54
CA GLU A 888 -19.07 -21.95 -10.44
C GLU A 888 -18.90 -20.65 -9.62
N ILE A 889 -18.00 -19.77 -10.06
CA ILE A 889 -17.71 -18.51 -9.35
C ILE A 889 -18.99 -17.64 -9.25
N SER A 890 -19.87 -17.71 -10.25
CA SER A 890 -21.22 -17.15 -10.21
C SER A 890 -22.18 -18.02 -11.04
N SER A 891 -23.09 -18.71 -10.38
CA SER A 891 -24.20 -19.44 -11.05
C SER A 891 -25.51 -18.62 -11.05
N PRO A 892 -26.39 -18.79 -12.06
CA PRO A 892 -27.71 -18.15 -12.07
C PRO A 892 -28.58 -18.46 -10.84
N ALA A 893 -28.36 -19.61 -10.20
CA ALA A 893 -29.06 -20.01 -8.98
C ALA A 893 -28.66 -19.13 -7.78
N GLN A 894 -27.38 -18.76 -7.65
CA GLN A 894 -26.93 -17.85 -6.58
C GLN A 894 -27.50 -16.44 -6.78
N VAL A 895 -27.56 -15.96 -8.02
CA VAL A 895 -28.19 -14.65 -8.35
C VAL A 895 -29.68 -14.65 -7.96
N ALA A 896 -30.41 -15.72 -8.27
CA ALA A 896 -31.81 -15.87 -7.88
C ALA A 896 -31.99 -15.94 -6.35
N GLU A 897 -31.10 -16.62 -5.62
CA GLU A 897 -31.16 -16.69 -4.16
C GLU A 897 -30.81 -15.36 -3.48
N ILE A 898 -29.83 -14.61 -4.01
CA ILE A 898 -29.54 -13.23 -3.58
C ILE A 898 -30.79 -12.35 -3.73
N GLN A 899 -31.52 -12.46 -4.85
CA GLN A 899 -32.77 -11.71 -5.08
C GLN A 899 -33.90 -12.16 -4.14
N ARG A 900 -34.05 -13.48 -3.89
CA ARG A 900 -35.02 -14.04 -2.95
C ARG A 900 -34.77 -13.52 -1.53
N LEU A 901 -33.52 -13.60 -1.07
CA LEU A 901 -33.15 -13.18 0.29
C LEU A 901 -33.15 -11.66 0.46
N THR A 902 -32.81 -10.88 -0.57
CA THR A 902 -33.01 -9.42 -0.56
C THR A 902 -34.50 -9.08 -0.33
N SER A 903 -35.39 -9.79 -1.01
CA SER A 903 -36.84 -9.60 -0.88
C SER A 903 -37.36 -10.01 0.50
N LEU A 904 -36.90 -11.16 1.01
CA LEU A 904 -37.25 -11.68 2.34
C LEU A 904 -36.83 -10.71 3.46
N LEU A 905 -35.58 -10.24 3.42
CA LEU A 905 -34.99 -9.38 4.45
C LEU A 905 -35.56 -7.95 4.43
N LYS A 906 -36.01 -7.44 3.28
CA LYS A 906 -36.76 -6.16 3.23
C LYS A 906 -38.19 -6.27 3.78
N GLN A 907 -38.77 -7.47 3.87
CA GLN A 907 -40.16 -7.69 4.31
C GLN A 907 -40.32 -8.03 5.80
N SER A 908 -39.27 -8.52 6.47
CA SER A 908 -39.35 -9.02 7.86
C SER A 908 -38.24 -8.47 8.75
N LYS A 909 -38.58 -8.12 9.99
CA LYS A 909 -37.60 -7.73 11.03
C LYS A 909 -37.38 -8.90 12.00
N GLY A 910 -36.17 -9.42 12.04
CA GLY A 910 -35.78 -10.57 12.88
C GLY A 910 -35.45 -10.22 14.33
N ASN A 911 -35.25 -11.27 15.11
CA ASN A 911 -34.76 -11.23 16.49
C ASN A 911 -33.22 -11.29 16.51
N PRO A 912 -32.52 -10.19 16.88
CA PRO A 912 -31.06 -10.18 16.88
C PRO A 912 -30.44 -11.09 17.94
N ASP A 913 -31.14 -11.40 19.03
CA ASP A 913 -30.59 -12.26 20.09
C ASP A 913 -30.72 -13.75 19.71
N ALA A 914 -31.71 -14.12 18.90
CA ALA A 914 -31.76 -15.42 18.22
C ALA A 914 -30.69 -15.49 17.11
N GLY A 915 -30.53 -14.42 16.34
CA GLY A 915 -29.49 -14.29 15.31
C GLY A 915 -28.07 -14.45 15.85
N ALA A 916 -27.82 -14.01 17.09
CA ALA A 916 -26.55 -14.20 17.77
C ALA A 916 -26.16 -15.69 17.91
N ALA A 917 -27.13 -16.59 18.10
CA ALA A 917 -26.88 -18.04 18.18
C ALA A 917 -26.57 -18.66 16.80
N VAL A 918 -27.24 -18.18 15.74
CA VAL A 918 -26.92 -18.56 14.35
C VAL A 918 -25.53 -18.07 13.96
N PHE A 919 -25.19 -16.81 14.28
CA PHE A 919 -23.84 -16.27 14.08
C PHE A 919 -22.79 -17.10 14.82
N THR A 920 -23.04 -17.42 16.10
CA THR A 920 -22.11 -18.21 16.93
C THR A 920 -21.86 -19.62 16.38
N THR A 921 -22.82 -20.23 15.68
CA THR A 921 -22.70 -21.59 15.14
C THR A 921 -22.24 -21.66 13.68
N ARG A 922 -22.40 -20.60 12.88
CA ARG A 922 -22.09 -20.60 11.44
C ARG A 922 -20.98 -19.63 11.02
N CYS A 923 -20.83 -18.49 11.70
CA CYS A 923 -19.95 -17.40 11.28
C CYS A 923 -18.77 -17.17 12.24
N ALA A 924 -18.99 -17.29 13.55
CA ALA A 924 -17.98 -17.06 14.58
C ALA A 924 -16.78 -18.00 14.51
N THR A 925 -16.94 -19.15 13.83
CA THR A 925 -15.88 -20.12 13.49
C THR A 925 -14.79 -19.53 12.60
N CYS A 926 -15.09 -18.45 11.85
CA CYS A 926 -14.14 -17.77 10.98
C CYS A 926 -14.02 -16.26 11.23
N HIS A 927 -15.09 -15.60 11.69
CA HIS A 927 -15.18 -14.13 11.76
C HIS A 927 -15.44 -13.59 13.16
N GLN A 928 -15.00 -12.36 13.41
CA GLN A 928 -15.36 -11.58 14.59
C GLN A 928 -16.50 -10.58 14.31
N LEU A 929 -17.44 -10.49 15.25
CA LEU A 929 -18.46 -9.44 15.31
C LEU A 929 -18.76 -9.11 16.79
N PHE A 930 -18.77 -7.83 17.16
CA PHE A 930 -18.94 -7.36 18.56
C PHE A 930 -17.98 -8.05 19.54
N GLY A 931 -16.73 -8.29 19.13
CA GLY A 931 -15.71 -8.99 19.91
C GLY A 931 -15.92 -10.50 20.10
N LYS A 932 -16.92 -11.11 19.43
CA LYS A 932 -17.18 -12.56 19.50
C LYS A 932 -16.74 -13.27 18.21
N GLY A 933 -16.04 -14.38 18.36
CA GLY A 933 -15.53 -15.22 17.26
C GLY A 933 -14.02 -15.13 17.07
N VAL A 934 -13.50 -15.74 16.00
CA VAL A 934 -12.07 -15.77 15.67
C VAL A 934 -11.74 -14.92 14.44
N ALA A 935 -10.46 -14.57 14.26
CA ALA A 935 -9.98 -13.73 13.15
C ALA A 935 -9.28 -14.56 12.06
N ILE A 936 -10.00 -15.50 11.44
CA ILE A 936 -9.53 -16.27 10.27
C ILE A 936 -9.94 -15.57 8.98
N GLY A 937 -11.20 -15.13 8.92
CA GLY A 937 -11.73 -14.17 7.96
C GLY A 937 -11.79 -12.75 8.55
N PRO A 938 -12.17 -11.75 7.75
CA PRO A 938 -12.20 -10.36 8.20
C PRO A 938 -13.15 -10.10 9.38
N PRO A 939 -12.80 -9.19 10.31
CA PRO A 939 -13.72 -8.71 11.32
C PRO A 939 -14.86 -7.90 10.66
N LEU A 940 -16.09 -8.17 11.10
CA LEU A 940 -17.32 -7.71 10.46
C LEU A 940 -17.77 -6.33 10.97
N ASP A 941 -17.31 -5.90 12.14
CA ASP A 941 -17.65 -4.60 12.74
C ASP A 941 -17.30 -3.40 11.84
N ASN A 942 -16.21 -3.53 11.06
CA ASN A 942 -15.61 -2.44 10.25
C ASN A 942 -16.21 -2.29 8.84
N TYR A 943 -17.48 -2.66 8.67
CA TYR A 943 -18.21 -2.63 7.40
C TYR A 943 -19.53 -1.87 7.53
N ASP A 944 -20.08 -1.42 6.40
CA ASP A 944 -21.50 -1.07 6.34
C ASP A 944 -22.35 -2.34 6.50
N ARG A 945 -22.72 -2.62 7.75
CA ARG A 945 -23.55 -3.76 8.15
C ARG A 945 -25.03 -3.61 7.74
N GLY A 946 -25.44 -2.49 7.12
CA GLY A 946 -26.78 -2.29 6.55
C GLY A 946 -26.91 -2.69 5.08
N ASN A 947 -25.82 -2.72 4.31
CA ASN A 947 -25.86 -2.88 2.86
C ASN A 947 -26.06 -4.34 2.39
N LEU A 948 -27.32 -4.78 2.27
CA LEU A 948 -27.66 -6.13 1.80
C LEU A 948 -27.11 -6.47 0.40
N GLN A 949 -26.89 -5.48 -0.47
CA GLN A 949 -26.28 -5.70 -1.80
C GLN A 949 -24.80 -6.09 -1.70
N PHE A 950 -24.11 -5.71 -0.63
CA PHE A 950 -22.76 -6.20 -0.33
C PHE A 950 -22.80 -7.56 0.39
N TRP A 951 -23.61 -7.69 1.46
CA TRP A 951 -23.57 -8.88 2.32
C TRP A 951 -24.10 -10.16 1.66
N LEU A 952 -25.16 -10.08 0.85
CA LEU A 952 -25.74 -11.29 0.26
C LEU A 952 -24.80 -11.95 -0.77
N PRO A 953 -24.21 -11.24 -1.76
CA PRO A 953 -23.18 -11.81 -2.61
C PRO A 953 -21.96 -12.33 -1.83
N ALA A 954 -21.47 -11.58 -0.84
CA ALA A 954 -20.31 -11.97 -0.04
C ALA A 954 -20.53 -13.27 0.78
N ILE A 955 -21.78 -13.60 1.13
CA ILE A 955 -22.13 -14.82 1.88
C ILE A 955 -22.50 -15.99 0.95
N ILE A 956 -23.20 -15.72 -0.17
CA ILE A 956 -23.77 -16.74 -1.07
C ILE A 956 -22.82 -17.12 -2.21
N ALA A 957 -21.88 -16.23 -2.54
CA ALA A 957 -20.86 -16.43 -3.57
C ALA A 957 -19.51 -15.82 -3.14
N PRO A 958 -18.92 -16.24 -1.99
CA PRO A 958 -17.71 -15.65 -1.42
C PRO A 958 -16.46 -15.72 -2.32
N SER A 959 -16.45 -16.57 -3.35
CA SER A 959 -15.38 -16.61 -4.36
C SER A 959 -15.45 -15.46 -5.39
N ILE A 960 -16.57 -14.73 -5.48
CA ILE A 960 -16.67 -13.52 -6.31
C ILE A 960 -15.68 -12.45 -5.86
N GLU A 961 -15.53 -12.28 -4.54
CA GLU A 961 -14.57 -11.36 -3.94
C GLU A 961 -13.97 -11.94 -2.66
N ILE A 962 -12.74 -12.43 -2.78
CA ILE A 962 -11.89 -12.70 -1.61
C ILE A 962 -11.26 -11.37 -1.19
N ARG A 963 -11.56 -10.91 0.04
CA ARG A 963 -11.03 -9.65 0.57
C ARG A 963 -9.49 -9.65 0.54
N GLU A 964 -8.91 -8.52 0.13
CA GLU A 964 -7.51 -8.20 0.35
C GLU A 964 -7.03 -8.55 1.79
N GLY A 965 -5.89 -9.23 1.88
CA GLY A 965 -5.32 -9.76 3.12
C GLY A 965 -5.78 -11.18 3.48
N TYR A 966 -6.88 -11.66 2.88
CA TYR A 966 -7.46 -13.00 3.11
C TYR A 966 -7.37 -13.92 1.88
N VAL A 967 -6.68 -13.46 0.84
CA VAL A 967 -6.36 -14.27 -0.35
C VAL A 967 -5.38 -15.37 0.04
N SER A 968 -5.82 -16.63 -0.10
CA SER A 968 -4.95 -17.78 0.03
C SER A 968 -4.16 -18.00 -1.26
N TYR A 969 -2.90 -18.38 -1.11
CA TYR A 969 -1.99 -18.76 -2.18
C TYR A 969 -1.74 -20.26 -2.14
N LYS A 970 -1.58 -20.88 -3.31
CA LYS A 970 -0.94 -22.18 -3.46
C LYS A 970 0.56 -21.97 -3.72
N ILE A 971 1.39 -22.81 -3.13
CA ILE A 971 2.81 -22.95 -3.49
C ILE A 971 3.03 -24.40 -3.90
N LEU A 972 3.54 -24.62 -5.11
CA LEU A 972 4.18 -25.88 -5.49
C LEU A 972 5.68 -25.75 -5.23
N THR A 973 6.25 -26.72 -4.53
CA THR A 973 7.68 -26.79 -4.22
C THR A 973 8.40 -27.85 -5.05
N ASP A 974 9.71 -27.68 -5.20
CA ASP A 974 10.63 -28.59 -5.88
C ASP A 974 10.58 -30.04 -5.38
N ASP A 975 10.31 -30.27 -4.09
CA ASP A 975 10.08 -31.60 -3.48
C ASP A 975 8.65 -32.16 -3.68
N GLY A 976 7.86 -31.53 -4.54
CA GLY A 976 6.52 -31.95 -4.95
C GLY A 976 5.40 -31.66 -3.93
N ARG A 977 5.66 -30.93 -2.83
CA ARG A 977 4.59 -30.48 -1.93
C ARG A 977 3.81 -29.31 -2.51
N LEU A 978 2.49 -29.45 -2.50
CA LEU A 978 1.50 -28.40 -2.66
C LEU A 978 1.10 -27.87 -1.27
N LEU A 979 1.51 -26.65 -0.97
CA LEU A 979 1.19 -25.93 0.27
C LEU A 979 0.10 -24.88 0.00
N THR A 980 -0.75 -24.59 0.99
CA THR A 980 -1.77 -23.52 0.87
C THR A 980 -1.85 -22.68 2.14
N GLY A 981 -1.94 -21.35 1.97
CA GLY A 981 -2.03 -20.38 3.06
C GLY A 981 -1.98 -18.93 2.59
N MET A 982 -2.17 -17.97 3.50
CA MET A 982 -2.04 -16.53 3.21
C MET A 982 -0.56 -16.10 3.31
N ILE A 983 -0.08 -15.20 2.44
CA ILE A 983 1.30 -14.68 2.56
C ILE A 983 1.37 -13.72 3.76
N ALA A 984 2.00 -14.16 4.84
CA ALA A 984 2.18 -13.39 6.07
C ALA A 984 3.38 -12.44 6.00
N ALA A 985 4.43 -12.82 5.25
CA ALA A 985 5.59 -12.00 4.92
C ALA A 985 6.23 -12.51 3.62
N GLN A 986 6.92 -11.63 2.87
CA GLN A 986 7.82 -12.05 1.80
C GLN A 986 8.95 -11.04 1.59
N ASP A 987 10.14 -11.54 1.27
CA ASP A 987 11.34 -10.78 0.93
C ASP A 987 11.88 -11.22 -0.45
N LEU A 988 13.05 -10.75 -0.89
CA LEU A 988 13.61 -11.12 -2.21
C LEU A 988 14.05 -12.59 -2.30
N ASN A 989 14.27 -13.26 -1.18
CA ASN A 989 14.79 -14.63 -1.06
C ASN A 989 13.75 -15.63 -0.52
N SER A 990 12.76 -15.20 0.28
CA SER A 990 11.79 -16.11 0.92
C SER A 990 10.33 -15.63 0.90
N VAL A 991 9.41 -16.58 1.13
CA VAL A 991 7.97 -16.37 1.33
C VAL A 991 7.53 -17.11 2.59
N THR A 992 6.79 -16.44 3.48
CA THR A 992 6.17 -17.05 4.66
C THR A 992 4.67 -17.19 4.46
N LEU A 993 4.16 -18.42 4.45
CA LEU A 993 2.72 -18.70 4.47
C LEU A 993 2.21 -18.86 5.90
N ALA A 994 1.07 -18.25 6.22
CA ALA A 994 0.22 -18.62 7.35
C ALA A 994 -0.89 -19.58 6.89
N THR A 995 -0.93 -20.79 7.45
CA THR A 995 -1.92 -21.81 7.11
C THR A 995 -3.26 -21.59 7.82
N ALA A 996 -4.32 -22.29 7.37
CA ALA A 996 -5.64 -22.24 8.00
C ALA A 996 -5.67 -22.81 9.44
N ASP A 997 -4.67 -23.60 9.84
CA ASP A 997 -4.42 -24.03 11.23
C ASP A 997 -3.35 -23.21 11.95
N ASN A 998 -3.11 -21.97 11.48
CA ASN A 998 -2.25 -20.96 12.10
C ASN A 998 -0.77 -21.39 12.27
N GLN A 999 -0.29 -22.31 11.43
CA GLN A 999 1.15 -22.57 11.30
C GLN A 999 1.79 -21.52 10.40
N ARG A 1000 3.04 -21.17 10.66
CA ARG A 1000 3.88 -20.38 9.74
C ARG A 1000 4.89 -21.30 9.07
N ILE A 1001 4.85 -21.38 7.74
CA ILE A 1001 5.80 -22.13 6.93
C ILE A 1001 6.62 -21.11 6.14
N ILE A 1002 7.95 -21.16 6.30
CA ILE A 1002 8.90 -20.37 5.51
C ILE A 1002 9.35 -21.25 4.33
N ILE A 1003 9.37 -20.69 3.12
CA ILE A 1003 9.87 -21.36 1.91
C ILE A 1003 10.86 -20.42 1.21
N GLU A 1004 12.06 -20.91 0.92
CA GLU A 1004 13.01 -20.20 0.06
C GLU A 1004 12.50 -20.16 -1.39
N ARG A 1005 12.56 -19.00 -2.05
CA ARG A 1005 12.04 -18.82 -3.42
C ARG A 1005 12.70 -19.75 -4.45
N LYS A 1006 13.95 -20.14 -4.22
CA LYS A 1006 14.68 -21.09 -5.09
C LYS A 1006 14.05 -22.50 -5.11
N ASN A 1007 13.26 -22.83 -4.07
CA ASN A 1007 12.54 -24.10 -3.92
C ASN A 1007 11.06 -24.00 -4.37
N ILE A 1008 10.61 -22.86 -4.91
CA ILE A 1008 9.24 -22.64 -5.38
C ILE A 1008 9.19 -22.87 -6.89
N GLU A 1009 8.46 -23.90 -7.33
CA GLU A 1009 8.14 -24.13 -8.75
C GLU A 1009 7.00 -23.21 -9.20
N GLU A 1010 5.95 -23.08 -8.38
CA GLU A 1010 4.78 -22.25 -8.68
C GLU A 1010 4.30 -21.51 -7.43
N LEU A 1011 3.98 -20.22 -7.57
CA LEU A 1011 3.26 -19.41 -6.57
C LEU A 1011 2.07 -18.74 -7.27
N GLN A 1012 0.85 -19.15 -6.93
CA GLN A 1012 -0.38 -18.62 -7.52
C GLN A 1012 -1.41 -18.31 -6.41
N ALA A 1013 -2.18 -17.24 -6.56
CA ALA A 1013 -3.37 -17.05 -5.72
C ALA A 1013 -4.45 -18.08 -6.06
N ILE A 1014 -5.26 -18.45 -5.07
CA ILE A 1014 -6.39 -19.36 -5.22
C ILE A 1014 -7.64 -18.52 -5.47
N GLU A 1015 -8.29 -18.74 -6.62
CA GLU A 1015 -9.46 -17.97 -7.08
C GLU A 1015 -10.77 -18.32 -6.34
N THR A 1016 -10.73 -19.31 -5.43
CA THR A 1016 -11.87 -19.70 -4.58
C THR A 1016 -11.67 -19.22 -3.16
N SER A 1017 -12.75 -18.82 -2.48
CA SER A 1017 -12.68 -18.46 -1.07
C SER A 1017 -12.55 -19.68 -0.15
N LEU A 1018 -11.91 -19.50 1.01
CA LEU A 1018 -11.94 -20.46 2.10
C LEU A 1018 -13.33 -20.52 2.78
N MET A 1019 -14.13 -19.46 2.65
CA MET A 1019 -15.53 -19.45 3.08
C MET A 1019 -16.39 -20.28 2.10
N PRO A 1020 -17.20 -21.26 2.56
CA PRO A 1020 -18.09 -22.02 1.68
C PRO A 1020 -19.25 -21.15 1.15
N ALA A 1021 -19.69 -21.40 -0.09
CA ALA A 1021 -20.85 -20.72 -0.68
C ALA A 1021 -22.21 -21.16 -0.10
N ASP A 1022 -22.29 -22.38 0.43
CA ASP A 1022 -23.53 -23.01 0.91
C ASP A 1022 -23.89 -22.65 2.39
N VAL A 1023 -23.23 -21.68 3.04
CA VAL A 1023 -23.32 -21.43 4.49
C VAL A 1023 -24.75 -21.18 5.02
N LEU A 1024 -25.65 -20.62 4.20
CA LEU A 1024 -27.05 -20.36 4.58
C LEU A 1024 -28.00 -21.55 4.29
N LYS A 1025 -27.57 -22.57 3.54
CA LYS A 1025 -28.42 -23.59 2.91
C LYS A 1025 -29.13 -24.55 3.88
N GLU A 1026 -28.61 -24.67 5.09
CA GLU A 1026 -29.19 -25.46 6.18
C GLU A 1026 -30.06 -24.64 7.14
N LEU A 1027 -30.24 -23.34 6.87
CA LEU A 1027 -31.07 -22.44 7.67
C LEU A 1027 -32.45 -22.27 7.04
N ASN A 1028 -33.48 -22.17 7.87
CA ASN A 1028 -34.80 -21.72 7.40
C ASN A 1028 -34.87 -20.19 7.33
N ASP A 1029 -35.85 -19.67 6.59
CA ASP A 1029 -36.00 -18.22 6.36
C ASP A 1029 -36.05 -17.40 7.66
N THR A 1030 -36.67 -17.89 8.74
CA THR A 1030 -36.66 -17.21 10.05
C THR A 1030 -35.25 -17.12 10.64
N GLN A 1031 -34.47 -18.20 10.58
CA GLN A 1031 -33.07 -18.18 11.05
C GLN A 1031 -32.18 -17.25 10.23
N ILE A 1032 -32.45 -17.09 8.93
CA ILE A 1032 -31.73 -16.14 8.07
C ILE A 1032 -32.15 -14.70 8.42
N ILE A 1033 -33.44 -14.43 8.57
CA ILE A 1033 -33.98 -13.13 9.02
C ILE A 1033 -33.39 -12.73 10.39
N ASP A 1034 -33.34 -13.65 11.34
CA ASP A 1034 -32.75 -13.43 12.67
C ASP A 1034 -31.24 -13.19 12.59
N LEU A 1035 -30.49 -14.01 11.84
CA LEU A 1035 -29.06 -13.82 11.60
C LEU A 1035 -28.76 -12.42 11.05
N PHE A 1036 -29.48 -11.98 10.02
CA PHE A 1036 -29.30 -10.64 9.44
C PHE A 1036 -29.74 -9.53 10.40
N ALA A 1037 -30.73 -9.74 11.28
CA ALA A 1037 -31.05 -8.80 12.35
C ALA A 1037 -29.90 -8.65 13.37
N TYR A 1038 -29.12 -9.71 13.63
CA TYR A 1038 -27.89 -9.61 14.44
C TYR A 1038 -26.75 -8.94 13.67
N LEU A 1039 -26.49 -9.33 12.42
CA LEU A 1039 -25.45 -8.72 11.58
C LEU A 1039 -25.67 -7.21 11.41
N THR A 1040 -26.91 -6.77 11.16
CA THR A 1040 -27.29 -5.35 10.98
C THR A 1040 -27.42 -4.55 12.29
N ARG A 1041 -27.28 -5.18 13.47
CA ARG A 1041 -27.57 -4.55 14.78
C ARG A 1041 -26.79 -3.24 14.98
N GLY A 1042 -27.49 -2.11 15.06
CA GLY A 1042 -26.91 -0.78 15.24
C GLY A 1042 -26.41 -0.09 13.96
N ALA A 1043 -26.56 -0.68 12.77
CA ALA A 1043 -26.32 0.01 11.51
C ALA A 1043 -27.50 0.93 11.13
N ARG A 1044 -27.23 2.03 10.43
CA ARG A 1044 -28.27 2.78 9.71
C ARG A 1044 -28.65 1.99 8.46
N ILE A 1045 -29.78 1.27 8.50
CA ILE A 1045 -30.30 0.57 7.31
C ILE A 1045 -30.81 1.62 6.32
N ALA A 1046 -30.19 1.70 5.14
CA ALA A 1046 -30.70 2.47 4.02
C ALA A 1046 -32.00 1.81 3.47
N PRO A 1047 -33.01 2.61 3.05
CA PRO A 1047 -34.35 2.11 2.71
C PRO A 1047 -34.41 1.15 1.49
#